data_AF-A0A2S6MG35-F1
#
_entry.id   AF-A0A2S6MG35-F1
#
_cell.length_a   1.000
_cell.length_b   1.000
_cell.length_c   1.000
_cell.angle_alpha   90.00
_cell.angle_beta   90.00
_cell.angle_gamma   90.00
#
_symmetry.space_group_name_H-M   'P 1'
#
loop_
_entity.id
_entity.type
_entity.pdbx_description
1 polymer ?
#
loop_
_entity_poly.entity_id
_entity_poly.type
_entity_poly.pdbx_seq_one_letter_code
_entity_poly.pdbx_strand_id
1 'polypeptide(L)'
;MRAVKFAGAALAAVIIVIALLLVVGIPSGFLTTTIASRVESATGYRLSIDGTTKISLWPTLNVTLNDLSLADPRDRSGITRLTVDRVQADMSLSSVWSGRPEIRELIITHPVLYQPLLRERLPNAGSSSKPPALDVDGASIDRVKVTDGEVAFARVRDRVEGRISAINAEATIGRDRKVEITGTARVGDHPTKFDIKATTPAPPADRPTIPVDFAIDMPDVLKSQLNGHAEMRMNGDVVMINGVNGRLGDGAFNGWASIDIASKPLVKLDLDFQRLAIPLAKTPEGASGQPWSNAPIDVSGLNYVDAQVRISANEAVIGDARIAPLALDAKLAGGVLKAGTANLGAYGGQVSGEVILDATTGAPSFAMHSDLVGVRALPLLQGLAEFDRIDGKLQAKLALRSAGTSQRALMANMQGTAFVNFQDGAIRGINVAQMIRSLTSGTLSGWQDNQNAGQEQSTDLSQLSASFRIDKGQAVTTDLNLIGPLVRVTGAGTIALDTKMMGFRVEPKLVMTTEGQGRANEPVGFGIPVMIQGSWSQPKIYPDMAGMLDNPDAAYAKLREMGKGLFGPDGAGLGNILGSLGLGGATAPGGNANPQAQQPGQNNLLGGPLGEAIGNLLQQGLSSGAGSSTGAAPGSGRSRSLPATPSTPTPQASPAAPALEDPPVAQQDSQPMNDVLRQLFNR
;
A
#
# COMPACT_ATOMS: atom_id res chain seq x y z
N MET A 1 19.83 -13.80 -17.37
CA MET A 1 20.97 -13.04 -17.96
C MET A 1 22.08 -13.91 -18.55
N ARG A 2 22.29 -15.18 -18.15
CA ARG A 2 23.09 -16.11 -18.96
C ARG A 2 22.49 -16.26 -20.36
N ALA A 3 21.21 -16.64 -20.48
CA ALA A 3 20.58 -16.75 -21.81
C ALA A 3 20.72 -15.48 -22.68
N VAL A 4 20.62 -14.25 -22.14
CA VAL A 4 20.74 -13.01 -22.93
C VAL A 4 22.20 -12.61 -23.23
N LYS A 5 23.12 -12.69 -22.25
CA LYS A 5 24.56 -12.44 -22.49
C LYS A 5 25.16 -13.49 -23.42
N PHE A 6 24.70 -14.73 -23.29
CA PHE A 6 25.15 -15.86 -24.09
C PHE A 6 24.42 -15.92 -25.44
N ALA A 7 23.19 -15.42 -25.56
CA ALA A 7 22.51 -15.23 -26.86
C ALA A 7 23.19 -14.15 -27.69
N GLY A 8 23.46 -12.98 -27.10
CA GLY A 8 24.20 -11.92 -27.77
C GLY A 8 25.62 -12.38 -28.14
N ALA A 9 26.30 -13.09 -27.24
CA ALA A 9 27.62 -13.63 -27.53
C ALA A 9 27.62 -14.84 -28.48
N ALA A 10 26.58 -15.66 -28.49
CA ALA A 10 26.42 -16.75 -29.44
C ALA A 10 26.13 -16.21 -30.84
N LEU A 11 25.22 -15.24 -30.97
CA LEU A 11 24.98 -14.54 -32.23
C LEU A 11 26.25 -13.80 -32.71
N ALA A 12 26.99 -13.15 -31.81
CA ALA A 12 28.30 -12.56 -32.14
C ALA A 12 29.30 -13.62 -32.62
N ALA A 13 29.41 -14.76 -31.93
CA ALA A 13 30.27 -15.86 -32.33
C ALA A 13 29.86 -16.45 -33.69
N VAL A 14 28.56 -16.60 -33.96
CA VAL A 14 28.02 -17.01 -35.27
C VAL A 14 28.54 -16.08 -36.37
N ILE A 15 28.43 -14.76 -36.15
CA ILE A 15 28.83 -13.72 -37.11
C ILE A 15 30.34 -13.72 -37.34
N ILE A 16 31.14 -13.85 -36.27
CA ILE A 16 32.60 -13.92 -36.34
C ILE A 16 33.05 -15.17 -37.12
N VAL A 17 32.40 -16.31 -36.91
CA VAL A 17 32.71 -17.54 -37.63
C VAL A 17 32.32 -17.42 -39.11
N ILE A 18 31.20 -16.77 -39.44
CA ILE A 18 30.84 -16.47 -40.85
C ILE A 18 31.90 -15.57 -41.49
N ALA A 19 32.33 -14.52 -40.79
CA ALA A 19 33.35 -13.59 -41.28
C ALA A 19 34.68 -14.31 -41.56
N LEU A 20 35.13 -15.17 -40.63
CA LEU A 20 36.37 -15.94 -40.77
C LEU A 20 36.29 -16.99 -41.91
N LEU A 21 35.15 -17.67 -42.09
CA LEU A 21 34.99 -18.67 -43.14
C LEU A 21 34.89 -18.04 -44.55
N LEU A 22 34.42 -16.79 -44.65
CA LEU A 22 34.42 -16.03 -45.90
C LEU A 22 35.84 -15.64 -46.37
N VAL A 23 36.78 -15.40 -45.44
CA VAL A 23 38.20 -15.16 -45.78
C VAL A 23 38.82 -16.39 -46.47
N VAL A 24 38.32 -17.59 -46.16
CA VAL A 24 38.81 -18.88 -46.69
C VAL A 24 38.13 -19.24 -48.02
N GLY A 25 37.14 -18.47 -48.50
CA GLY A 25 36.52 -18.66 -49.82
C GLY A 25 35.56 -19.86 -49.93
N ILE A 26 34.96 -20.30 -48.82
CA ILE A 26 34.10 -21.48 -48.80
C ILE A 26 32.67 -21.13 -49.31
N PRO A 27 32.09 -21.91 -50.24
CA PRO A 27 30.72 -21.70 -50.74
C PRO A 27 29.64 -21.74 -49.65
N SER A 28 28.60 -20.91 -49.77
CA SER A 28 27.50 -20.72 -48.81
C SER A 28 26.79 -22.01 -48.36
N GLY A 29 26.81 -23.07 -49.16
CA GLY A 29 26.20 -24.37 -48.83
C GLY A 29 26.91 -25.19 -47.75
N PHE A 30 28.20 -24.94 -47.48
CA PHE A 30 28.99 -25.67 -46.46
C PHE A 30 29.22 -24.87 -45.15
N LEU A 31 28.77 -23.62 -45.14
CA LEU A 31 29.01 -22.69 -44.03
C LEU A 31 28.20 -23.08 -42.79
N THR A 32 26.96 -23.54 -42.95
CA THR A 32 26.00 -23.75 -41.84
C THR A 32 26.48 -24.77 -40.79
N THR A 33 27.04 -25.92 -41.21
CA THR A 33 27.52 -26.97 -40.30
C THR A 33 28.79 -26.56 -39.54
N THR A 34 29.67 -25.81 -40.19
CA THR A 34 30.92 -25.31 -39.59
C THR A 34 30.64 -24.18 -38.59
N ILE A 35 29.68 -23.31 -38.90
CA ILE A 35 29.20 -22.27 -38.00
C ILE A 35 28.52 -22.89 -36.78
N ALA A 36 27.57 -23.81 -36.99
CA ALA A 36 26.84 -24.45 -35.91
C ALA A 36 27.76 -25.18 -34.93
N SER A 37 28.72 -25.96 -35.43
CA SER A 37 29.69 -26.69 -34.59
C SER A 37 30.64 -25.77 -33.81
N ARG A 38 31.06 -24.65 -34.41
CA ARG A 38 31.95 -23.69 -33.74
C ARG A 38 31.22 -22.86 -32.70
N VAL A 39 29.95 -22.53 -32.96
CA VAL A 39 29.06 -21.87 -32.01
C VAL A 39 28.74 -22.81 -30.85
N GLU A 40 28.47 -24.09 -31.11
CA GLU A 40 28.27 -25.10 -30.06
C GLU A 40 29.52 -25.27 -29.20
N SER A 41 30.71 -25.29 -29.83
CA SER A 41 31.98 -25.39 -29.11
C SER A 41 32.30 -24.14 -28.27
N ALA A 42 31.99 -22.94 -28.78
CA ALA A 42 32.29 -21.68 -28.11
C ALA A 42 31.26 -21.29 -27.04
N THR A 43 29.99 -21.64 -27.25
CA THR A 43 28.87 -21.16 -26.43
C THR A 43 28.24 -22.28 -25.60
N GLY A 44 28.41 -23.54 -26.00
CA GLY A 44 27.70 -24.68 -25.44
C GLY A 44 26.27 -24.86 -25.94
N TYR A 45 25.77 -24.00 -26.84
CA TYR A 45 24.41 -24.06 -27.38
C TYR A 45 24.40 -24.61 -28.80
N ARG A 46 23.40 -25.45 -29.11
CA ARG A 46 23.18 -25.92 -30.47
C ARG A 46 22.45 -24.83 -31.26
N LEU A 47 23.09 -24.37 -32.32
CA LEU A 47 22.51 -23.43 -33.30
C LEU A 47 21.86 -24.22 -34.44
N SER A 48 20.60 -23.93 -34.74
CA SER A 48 19.94 -24.24 -36.01
C SER A 48 19.74 -22.96 -36.80
N ILE A 49 20.01 -23.01 -38.10
CA ILE A 49 19.71 -21.95 -39.05
C ILE A 49 18.77 -22.58 -40.06
N ASP A 50 17.47 -22.33 -39.90
CA ASP A 50 16.42 -22.97 -40.70
C ASP A 50 16.09 -22.14 -41.96
N GLY A 51 16.51 -20.87 -41.98
CA GLY A 51 16.26 -19.92 -43.07
C GLY A 51 17.44 -19.68 -44.01
N THR A 52 17.31 -18.69 -44.89
CA THR A 52 18.34 -18.35 -45.89
C THR A 52 19.43 -17.44 -45.30
N THR A 53 20.70 -17.75 -45.60
CA THR A 53 21.84 -16.86 -45.34
C THR A 53 22.12 -15.99 -46.56
N LYS A 54 22.07 -14.67 -46.41
CA LYS A 54 22.44 -13.69 -47.44
C LYS A 54 23.71 -12.97 -47.03
N ILE A 55 24.62 -12.82 -47.98
CA ILE A 55 25.91 -12.15 -47.77
C ILE A 55 26.09 -11.17 -48.91
N SER A 56 26.26 -9.89 -48.59
CA SER A 56 26.58 -8.85 -49.58
C SER A 56 27.92 -8.21 -49.24
N LEU A 57 28.78 -8.05 -50.24
CA LEU A 57 30.21 -7.77 -50.09
C LEU A 57 30.60 -6.33 -50.48
N TRP A 58 29.67 -5.43 -50.79
CA TRP A 58 30.01 -4.09 -51.28
C TRP A 58 28.91 -3.06 -50.92
N PRO A 59 29.24 -1.85 -50.40
CA PRO A 59 30.56 -1.32 -50.02
C PRO A 59 31.07 -1.77 -48.63
N THR A 60 30.20 -2.33 -47.78
CA THR A 60 30.55 -3.02 -46.53
C THR A 60 30.11 -4.48 -46.62
N LEU A 61 30.72 -5.34 -45.81
CA LEU A 61 30.28 -6.72 -45.71
C LEU A 61 29.06 -6.76 -44.78
N ASN A 62 27.92 -7.14 -45.34
CA ASN A 62 26.69 -7.35 -44.61
C ASN A 62 26.34 -8.84 -44.64
N VAL A 63 26.10 -9.39 -43.46
CA VAL A 63 25.71 -10.79 -43.27
C VAL A 63 24.31 -10.78 -42.66
N THR A 64 23.35 -11.38 -43.37
CA THR A 64 21.97 -11.54 -42.90
C THR A 64 21.63 -13.02 -42.77
N LEU A 65 21.25 -13.42 -41.56
CA LEU A 65 20.77 -14.75 -41.20
C LEU A 65 19.28 -14.66 -40.89
N ASN A 66 18.49 -15.60 -41.39
CA ASN A 66 17.05 -15.66 -41.09
C ASN A 66 16.73 -16.99 -40.39
N ASP A 67 15.71 -16.95 -39.53
CA ASP A 67 15.16 -18.10 -38.81
C ASP A 67 16.24 -18.87 -38.02
N LEU A 68 16.81 -18.20 -37.01
CA LEU A 68 17.80 -18.80 -36.12
C LEU A 68 17.12 -19.34 -34.87
N SER A 69 17.53 -20.54 -34.45
CA SER A 69 17.13 -21.12 -33.17
C SER A 69 18.36 -21.56 -32.40
N LEU A 70 18.50 -21.10 -31.17
CA LEU A 70 19.52 -21.54 -30.23
C LEU A 70 18.84 -22.32 -29.10
N ALA A 71 19.24 -23.58 -28.93
CA ALA A 71 18.74 -24.44 -27.87
C ALA A 71 19.89 -24.94 -26.99
N ASP A 72 19.64 -25.06 -25.68
CA ASP A 72 20.61 -25.66 -24.77
C ASP A 72 20.58 -27.19 -24.93
N PRO A 73 21.64 -27.83 -25.44
CA PRO A 73 21.68 -29.29 -25.62
C PRO A 73 21.68 -30.05 -24.28
N ARG A 74 21.99 -29.37 -23.16
CA ARG A 74 21.95 -29.95 -21.81
C ARG A 74 20.55 -29.87 -21.19
N ASP A 75 19.66 -29.04 -21.75
CA ASP A 75 18.28 -28.92 -21.30
C ASP A 75 17.42 -30.05 -21.90
N ARG A 76 17.20 -31.11 -21.10
CA ARG A 76 16.34 -32.24 -21.49
C ARG A 76 14.87 -31.85 -21.69
N SER A 77 14.44 -30.67 -21.21
CA SER A 77 13.06 -30.20 -21.37
C SER A 77 12.80 -29.54 -22.72
N GLY A 78 13.86 -29.06 -23.42
CA GLY A 78 13.73 -28.34 -24.68
C GLY A 78 13.00 -26.99 -24.59
N ILE A 79 12.68 -26.53 -23.37
CA ILE A 79 11.90 -25.30 -23.14
C ILE A 79 12.80 -24.07 -23.22
N THR A 80 14.07 -24.18 -22.80
CA THR A 80 15.03 -23.09 -22.90
C THR A 80 15.55 -22.98 -24.33
N ARG A 81 14.83 -22.21 -25.14
CA ARG A 81 15.21 -21.92 -26.53
C ARG A 81 15.11 -20.42 -26.81
N LEU A 82 15.98 -19.94 -27.67
CA LEU A 82 15.92 -18.60 -28.25
C LEU A 82 15.63 -18.75 -29.73
N THR A 83 14.55 -18.15 -30.21
CA THR A 83 14.29 -18.03 -31.64
C THR A 83 14.50 -16.58 -32.08
N VAL A 84 15.06 -16.38 -33.26
CA VAL A 84 15.32 -15.06 -33.83
C VAL A 84 14.95 -15.07 -35.30
N ASP A 85 14.03 -14.21 -35.71
CA ASP A 85 13.59 -14.14 -37.11
C ASP A 85 14.72 -13.70 -38.03
N ARG A 86 15.48 -12.69 -37.62
CA ARG A 86 16.55 -12.12 -38.44
C ARG A 86 17.69 -11.55 -37.61
N VAL A 87 18.90 -11.90 -38.00
CA VAL A 87 20.14 -11.30 -37.49
C VAL A 87 20.92 -10.71 -38.65
N GLN A 88 21.20 -9.41 -38.57
CA GLN A 88 21.98 -8.68 -39.55
C GLN A 88 23.23 -8.12 -38.89
N ALA A 89 24.38 -8.29 -39.53
CA ALA A 89 25.66 -7.78 -39.05
C ALA A 89 26.39 -7.02 -40.15
N ASP A 90 26.79 -5.78 -39.83
CA ASP A 90 27.55 -4.90 -40.70
C ASP A 90 29.01 -4.83 -40.25
N MET A 91 29.93 -5.21 -41.13
CA MET A 91 31.36 -5.28 -40.84
C MET A 91 32.21 -4.70 -41.98
N SER A 92 33.41 -4.25 -41.65
CA SER A 92 34.36 -3.75 -42.66
C SER A 92 35.20 -4.88 -43.25
N LEU A 93 35.34 -4.91 -44.58
CA LEU A 93 36.12 -5.94 -45.29
C LEU A 93 37.59 -6.00 -44.81
N SER A 94 38.19 -4.84 -44.53
CA SER A 94 39.56 -4.72 -44.03
C SER A 94 39.76 -5.42 -42.68
N SER A 95 38.76 -5.34 -41.82
CA SER A 95 38.80 -5.91 -40.47
C SER A 95 38.59 -7.43 -40.50
N VAL A 96 37.74 -7.91 -41.39
CA VAL A 96 37.56 -9.35 -41.61
C VAL A 96 38.84 -9.97 -42.17
N TRP A 97 39.48 -9.29 -43.12
CA TRP A 97 40.72 -9.80 -43.73
C TRP A 97 41.93 -9.76 -42.80
N SER A 98 41.96 -8.85 -41.82
CA SER A 98 43.00 -8.78 -40.79
C SER A 98 42.83 -9.82 -39.67
N GLY A 99 41.76 -10.63 -39.71
CA GLY A 99 41.47 -11.65 -38.71
C GLY A 99 40.92 -11.10 -37.38
N ARG A 100 40.58 -9.79 -37.33
CA ARG A 100 40.00 -9.12 -36.16
C ARG A 100 38.70 -8.42 -36.57
N PRO A 101 37.59 -9.17 -36.72
CA PRO A 101 36.33 -8.63 -37.22
C PRO A 101 35.73 -7.59 -36.25
N GLU A 102 35.45 -6.39 -36.77
CA GLU A 102 34.89 -5.22 -36.12
C GLU A 102 33.47 -5.06 -36.69
N ILE A 103 32.49 -5.41 -35.85
CA ILE A 103 31.07 -5.37 -36.17
C ILE A 103 30.59 -3.97 -35.81
N ARG A 104 30.32 -3.15 -36.82
CA ARG A 104 29.84 -1.77 -36.64
C ARG A 104 28.42 -1.74 -36.10
N GLU A 105 27.57 -2.61 -36.62
CA GLU A 105 26.17 -2.70 -36.20
C GLU A 105 25.68 -4.14 -36.27
N LEU A 106 25.01 -4.57 -35.20
CA LEU A 106 24.35 -5.88 -35.09
C LEU A 106 22.86 -5.66 -34.82
N ILE A 107 22.01 -5.99 -35.79
CA ILE A 107 20.55 -5.85 -35.68
C ILE A 107 19.94 -7.24 -35.46
N ILE A 108 19.18 -7.38 -34.38
CA ILE A 108 18.46 -8.59 -33.99
C ILE A 108 16.96 -8.26 -34.03
N THR A 109 16.24 -8.89 -34.96
CA THR A 109 14.80 -8.65 -35.18
C THR A 109 13.99 -9.81 -34.60
N HIS A 110 12.97 -9.49 -33.80
CA HIS A 110 12.08 -10.42 -33.10
C HIS A 110 12.79 -11.57 -32.37
N PRO A 111 13.75 -11.30 -31.47
CA PRO A 111 14.27 -12.37 -30.61
C PRO A 111 13.22 -12.77 -29.56
N VAL A 112 12.82 -14.04 -29.55
CA VAL A 112 11.92 -14.62 -28.56
C VAL A 112 12.68 -15.61 -27.68
N LEU A 113 12.88 -15.25 -26.41
CA LEU A 113 13.49 -16.12 -25.41
C LEU A 113 12.40 -16.86 -24.64
N TYR A 114 12.36 -18.18 -24.76
CA TYR A 114 11.50 -19.04 -23.97
C TYR A 114 12.25 -19.48 -22.71
N GLN A 115 11.67 -19.20 -21.54
CA GLN A 115 12.26 -19.59 -20.26
C GLN A 115 11.29 -20.48 -19.47
N PRO A 116 11.76 -21.64 -18.95
CA PRO A 116 10.91 -22.51 -18.15
C PRO A 116 10.59 -21.90 -16.79
N LEU A 117 9.33 -22.05 -16.38
CA LEU A 117 8.86 -21.68 -15.06
C LEU A 117 9.21 -22.76 -14.03
N LEU A 118 10.30 -22.54 -13.30
CA LEU A 118 10.65 -23.35 -12.14
C LEU A 118 9.82 -22.88 -10.95
N ARG A 119 8.98 -23.77 -10.41
CA ARG A 119 8.20 -23.49 -9.20
C ARG A 119 9.11 -23.38 -7.97
N GLU A 120 10.06 -24.31 -7.87
CA GLU A 120 11.00 -24.41 -6.76
C GLU A 120 12.43 -24.13 -7.21
N ARG A 121 13.20 -23.56 -6.29
CA ARG A 121 14.62 -23.31 -6.50
C ARG A 121 15.41 -24.60 -6.26
N LEU A 122 16.09 -25.08 -7.29
CA LEU A 122 17.01 -26.21 -7.17
C LEU A 122 18.28 -25.77 -6.41
N PRO A 123 18.57 -26.33 -5.22
CA PRO A 123 19.83 -26.09 -4.52
C PRO A 123 20.98 -26.65 -5.35
N ASN A 124 22.10 -25.91 -5.46
CA ASN A 124 23.34 -26.37 -6.09
C ASN A 124 23.34 -26.57 -7.62
N ALA A 125 22.45 -25.93 -8.37
CA ALA A 125 22.58 -25.88 -9.84
C ALA A 125 23.93 -25.26 -10.31
N GLY A 126 24.60 -24.49 -9.45
CA GLY A 126 25.81 -23.72 -9.77
C GLY A 126 27.16 -24.45 -9.71
N SER A 127 27.24 -25.77 -9.57
CA SER A 127 28.54 -26.46 -9.40
C SER A 127 29.23 -26.92 -10.68
N SER A 128 28.71 -26.68 -11.89
CA SER A 128 29.39 -27.16 -13.11
C SER A 128 29.19 -26.32 -14.37
N SER A 129 29.78 -25.13 -14.39
CA SER A 129 30.41 -24.63 -15.62
C SER A 129 31.14 -23.34 -15.30
N LYS A 130 32.47 -23.35 -15.31
CA LYS A 130 33.21 -22.14 -15.68
C LYS A 130 32.54 -21.62 -16.96
N PRO A 131 32.00 -20.40 -16.99
CA PRO A 131 31.49 -19.82 -18.23
C PRO A 131 32.58 -20.07 -19.29
N PRO A 132 32.29 -20.69 -20.46
CA PRO A 132 33.27 -20.65 -21.53
C PRO A 132 33.66 -19.19 -21.67
N ALA A 133 34.94 -18.90 -21.42
CA ALA A 133 35.46 -17.59 -21.74
C ALA A 133 35.24 -17.47 -23.24
N LEU A 134 34.29 -16.63 -23.63
CA LEU A 134 34.19 -16.19 -25.01
C LEU A 134 35.45 -15.37 -25.24
N ASP A 135 36.54 -16.07 -25.55
CA ASP A 135 37.73 -15.47 -26.12
C ASP A 135 37.34 -15.12 -27.55
N VAL A 136 36.66 -13.98 -27.69
CA VAL A 136 36.41 -13.35 -28.97
C VAL A 136 37.75 -12.80 -29.43
N ASP A 137 38.59 -13.67 -30.02
CA ASP A 137 39.91 -13.40 -30.59
C ASP A 137 39.92 -12.07 -31.37
N GLY A 138 40.17 -10.96 -30.68
CA GLY A 138 40.24 -9.61 -31.25
C GLY A 138 38.98 -9.05 -31.93
N ALA A 139 37.79 -9.63 -31.72
CA ALA A 139 36.55 -9.14 -32.32
C ALA A 139 35.85 -8.10 -31.42
N SER A 140 35.41 -6.98 -31.99
CA SER A 140 34.68 -5.92 -31.29
C SER A 140 33.31 -5.66 -31.92
N ILE A 141 32.36 -5.23 -31.09
CA ILE A 141 31.03 -4.81 -31.53
C ILE A 141 30.81 -3.39 -31.04
N ASP A 142 30.52 -2.47 -31.97
CA ASP A 142 30.32 -1.05 -31.65
C ASP A 142 28.86 -0.77 -31.25
N ARG A 143 27.90 -1.39 -31.94
CA ARG A 143 26.47 -1.17 -31.73
C ARG A 143 25.67 -2.46 -31.86
N VAL A 144 24.73 -2.67 -30.94
CA VAL A 144 23.74 -3.76 -30.97
C VAL A 144 22.35 -3.16 -30.89
N LYS A 145 21.47 -3.51 -31.83
CA LYS A 145 20.07 -3.09 -31.86
C LYS A 145 19.17 -4.32 -31.80
N VAL A 146 18.28 -4.35 -30.81
CA VAL A 146 17.20 -5.33 -30.66
C VAL A 146 15.90 -4.64 -31.04
N THR A 147 15.15 -5.24 -31.96
CA THR A 147 13.84 -4.74 -32.39
C THR A 147 12.76 -5.79 -32.10
N ASP A 148 11.71 -5.35 -31.41
CA ASP A 148 10.53 -6.14 -31.03
C ASP A 148 10.84 -7.52 -30.41
N GLY A 149 11.73 -7.53 -29.42
CA GLY A 149 12.04 -8.72 -28.65
C GLY A 149 10.94 -9.13 -27.68
N GLU A 150 10.86 -10.43 -27.40
CA GLU A 150 9.95 -11.03 -26.42
C GLU A 150 10.72 -11.96 -25.48
N VAL A 151 10.35 -11.95 -24.19
CA VAL A 151 10.72 -12.98 -23.22
C VAL A 151 9.43 -13.66 -22.77
N ALA A 152 9.26 -14.92 -23.14
CA ALA A 152 8.07 -15.71 -22.83
C ALA A 152 8.39 -16.70 -21.70
N PHE A 153 7.63 -16.60 -20.62
CA PHE A 153 7.71 -17.53 -19.49
C PHE A 153 6.65 -18.62 -19.65
N ALA A 154 7.09 -19.85 -19.88
CA ALA A 154 6.23 -20.97 -20.21
C ALA A 154 6.29 -22.07 -19.13
N ARG A 155 5.13 -22.69 -18.85
CA ARG A 155 5.09 -23.96 -18.11
C ARG A 155 5.36 -25.11 -19.06
N VAL A 156 5.84 -26.24 -18.51
CA VAL A 156 6.11 -27.52 -19.20
C VAL A 156 4.91 -28.06 -20.01
N ARG A 157 3.70 -27.54 -19.79
CA ARG A 157 2.46 -27.91 -20.51
C ARG A 157 2.05 -26.88 -21.59
N ASP A 158 3.00 -26.15 -22.15
CA ASP A 158 2.88 -25.16 -23.24
C ASP A 158 1.98 -23.92 -23.01
N ARG A 159 1.45 -23.73 -21.80
CA ARG A 159 0.76 -22.47 -21.48
C ARG A 159 1.80 -21.40 -21.10
N VAL A 160 1.92 -20.37 -21.94
CA VAL A 160 2.61 -19.12 -21.62
C VAL A 160 1.82 -18.41 -20.53
N GLU A 161 2.45 -18.14 -19.39
CA GLU A 161 1.79 -17.48 -18.27
C GLU A 161 2.25 -16.02 -18.08
N GLY A 162 3.37 -15.62 -18.69
CA GLY A 162 3.85 -14.25 -18.65
C GLY A 162 4.73 -13.91 -19.83
N ARG A 163 4.71 -12.65 -20.25
CA ARG A 163 5.58 -12.12 -21.31
C ARG A 163 6.09 -10.73 -21.00
N ILE A 164 7.34 -10.49 -21.35
CA ILE A 164 7.87 -9.14 -21.57
C ILE A 164 7.94 -8.98 -23.08
N SER A 165 7.22 -8.01 -23.64
CA SER A 165 7.05 -7.86 -25.09
C SER A 165 7.51 -6.48 -25.57
N ALA A 166 7.56 -6.30 -26.89
CA ALA A 166 7.95 -5.03 -27.52
C ALA A 166 9.29 -4.48 -27.00
N ILE A 167 10.25 -5.38 -26.74
CA ILE A 167 11.58 -5.00 -26.27
C ILE A 167 12.35 -4.40 -27.46
N ASN A 168 12.49 -3.08 -27.44
CA ASN A 168 13.30 -2.33 -28.39
C ASN A 168 14.48 -1.74 -27.63
N ALA A 169 15.69 -2.20 -27.91
CA ALA A 169 16.89 -1.79 -27.18
C ALA A 169 18.02 -1.48 -28.13
N GLU A 170 18.80 -0.45 -27.83
CA GLU A 170 20.02 -0.11 -28.53
C GLU A 170 21.15 0.01 -27.51
N ALA A 171 22.20 -0.77 -27.71
CA ALA A 171 23.42 -0.74 -26.92
C ALA A 171 24.56 -0.22 -27.80
N THR A 172 25.22 0.85 -27.37
CA THR A 172 26.42 1.40 -28.01
C THR A 172 27.61 1.21 -27.08
N ILE A 173 28.72 0.71 -27.63
CA ILE A 173 29.97 0.46 -26.91
C ILE A 173 31.02 1.42 -27.47
N GLY A 174 31.37 2.43 -26.69
CA GLY A 174 32.39 3.41 -27.05
C GLY A 174 33.81 2.81 -26.97
N ARG A 175 34.73 3.38 -27.75
CA ARG A 175 36.17 3.05 -27.67
C ARG A 175 36.77 3.34 -26.29
N ASP A 176 36.11 4.18 -25.50
CA ASP A 176 36.45 4.50 -24.11
C ASP A 176 35.88 3.50 -23.09
N ARG A 177 35.33 2.36 -23.56
CA ARG A 177 34.73 1.29 -22.75
C ARG A 177 33.43 1.68 -22.05
N LYS A 178 32.86 2.83 -22.38
CA LYS A 178 31.50 3.20 -21.95
C LYS A 178 30.49 2.44 -22.78
N VAL A 179 29.54 1.84 -22.10
CA VAL A 179 28.41 1.12 -22.67
C VAL A 179 27.18 1.91 -22.32
N GLU A 180 26.44 2.35 -23.32
CA GLU A 180 25.15 3.01 -23.16
C GLU A 180 24.07 2.12 -23.76
N ILE A 181 23.07 1.77 -22.96
CA ILE A 181 21.95 0.92 -23.34
C ILE A 181 20.68 1.72 -23.13
N THR A 182 19.99 2.04 -24.22
CA THR A 182 18.71 2.74 -24.18
C THR A 182 17.63 1.87 -24.79
N GLY A 183 16.39 1.99 -24.33
CA GLY A 183 15.33 1.18 -24.89
C GLY A 183 13.97 1.36 -24.25
N THR A 184 13.03 0.60 -24.79
CA THR A 184 11.66 0.48 -24.33
C THR A 184 11.27 -0.99 -24.27
N ALA A 185 10.33 -1.33 -23.40
CA ALA A 185 9.74 -2.65 -23.27
C ALA A 185 8.32 -2.51 -22.72
N ARG A 186 7.53 -3.59 -22.81
CA ARG A 186 6.26 -3.73 -22.08
C ARG A 186 6.39 -4.87 -21.07
N VAL A 187 6.33 -4.53 -19.79
CA VAL A 187 6.36 -5.49 -18.68
C VAL A 187 4.92 -5.71 -18.22
N GLY A 188 4.33 -6.84 -18.60
CA GLY A 188 2.88 -6.99 -18.54
C GLY A 188 2.21 -5.97 -19.46
N ASP A 189 1.26 -5.20 -18.94
CA ASP A 189 0.57 -4.15 -19.70
C ASP A 189 1.29 -2.79 -19.65
N HIS A 190 2.30 -2.66 -18.79
CA HIS A 190 2.94 -1.39 -18.47
C HIS A 190 4.10 -1.06 -19.42
N PRO A 191 4.06 0.09 -20.13
CA PRO A 191 5.18 0.56 -20.92
C PRO A 191 6.33 0.96 -19.99
N THR A 192 7.54 0.60 -20.37
CA THR A 192 8.76 0.84 -19.60
C THR A 192 9.82 1.39 -20.53
N LYS A 193 10.44 2.51 -20.16
CA LYS A 193 11.62 3.05 -20.82
C LYS A 193 12.82 2.92 -19.89
N PHE A 194 13.98 2.58 -20.45
CA PHE A 194 15.21 2.45 -19.68
C PHE A 194 16.39 3.09 -20.43
N ASP A 195 17.29 3.68 -19.66
CA ASP A 195 18.59 4.21 -20.06
C ASP A 195 19.61 3.73 -19.02
N ILE A 196 20.64 3.03 -19.44
CA ILE A 196 21.64 2.42 -18.58
C ILE A 196 23.01 2.76 -19.16
N LYS A 197 23.85 3.41 -18.37
CA LYS A 197 25.22 3.79 -18.74
C LYS A 197 26.17 3.08 -17.80
N ALA A 198 27.09 2.30 -18.37
CA ALA A 198 28.04 1.52 -17.61
C ALA A 198 29.45 1.74 -18.15
N THR A 199 30.47 1.72 -17.29
CA THR A 199 31.87 1.77 -17.74
C THR A 199 32.55 0.44 -17.50
N THR A 200 32.93 -0.25 -18.57
CA THR A 200 33.58 -1.56 -18.45
C THR A 200 35.07 -1.39 -18.06
N PRO A 201 35.53 -2.03 -16.98
CA PRO A 201 36.90 -1.95 -16.47
C PRO A 201 37.91 -2.64 -17.40
N ALA A 202 39.19 -2.25 -17.32
CA ALA A 202 40.21 -2.71 -18.27
C ALA A 202 40.66 -4.13 -17.88
N PRO A 203 40.78 -5.08 -18.83
CA PRO A 203 41.42 -6.35 -18.56
C PRO A 203 42.91 -6.16 -18.17
N PRO A 204 43.50 -7.01 -17.31
CA PRO A 204 42.91 -8.12 -16.58
C PRO A 204 42.44 -7.66 -15.20
N ALA A 205 41.13 -7.54 -15.00
CA ALA A 205 40.59 -7.25 -13.69
C ALA A 205 39.79 -8.47 -13.23
N ASP A 206 40.27 -9.12 -12.16
CA ASP A 206 39.57 -10.26 -11.58
C ASP A 206 38.38 -9.72 -10.77
N ARG A 207 37.16 -9.96 -11.27
CA ARG A 207 35.85 -9.54 -10.68
C ARG A 207 35.67 -8.03 -10.51
N PRO A 208 35.75 -7.25 -11.59
CA PRO A 208 35.82 -5.82 -11.45
C PRO A 208 34.45 -5.20 -11.20
N THR A 209 34.44 -4.14 -10.41
CA THR A 209 33.25 -3.32 -10.14
C THR A 209 32.95 -2.47 -11.37
N ILE A 210 31.71 -2.56 -11.85
CA ILE A 210 31.19 -1.81 -12.98
C ILE A 210 30.28 -0.72 -12.43
N PRO A 211 30.69 0.57 -12.45
CA PRO A 211 29.77 1.66 -12.14
C PRO A 211 28.68 1.72 -13.20
N VAL A 212 27.44 1.84 -12.76
CA VAL A 212 26.23 1.87 -13.59
C VAL A 212 25.37 3.05 -13.16
N ASP A 213 25.18 3.99 -14.07
CA ASP A 213 24.10 4.97 -13.98
C ASP A 213 22.87 4.39 -14.68
N PHE A 214 21.71 4.53 -14.07
CA PHE A 214 20.46 4.04 -14.64
C PHE A 214 19.36 5.06 -14.49
N ALA A 215 18.48 5.09 -15.49
CA ALA A 215 17.23 5.83 -15.47
C ALA A 215 16.12 4.94 -16.03
N ILE A 216 15.09 4.70 -15.23
CA ILE A 216 13.96 3.84 -15.57
C ILE A 216 12.69 4.66 -15.42
N ASP A 217 11.87 4.68 -16.46
CA ASP A 217 10.59 5.37 -16.49
C ASP A 217 9.46 4.35 -16.75
N MET A 218 8.48 4.33 -15.86
CA MET A 218 7.33 3.42 -15.89
C MET A 218 6.09 4.23 -15.49
N PRO A 219 5.51 5.03 -16.40
CA PRO A 219 4.53 6.06 -16.05
C PRO A 219 3.24 5.53 -15.40
N ASP A 220 2.87 4.29 -15.70
CA ASP A 220 1.68 3.64 -15.11
C ASP A 220 1.91 3.15 -13.68
N VAL A 221 3.17 3.02 -13.26
CA VAL A 221 3.57 2.41 -11.98
C VAL A 221 4.26 3.42 -11.06
N LEU A 222 5.14 4.26 -11.62
CA LEU A 222 5.91 5.27 -10.92
C LEU A 222 5.43 6.66 -11.37
N LYS A 223 5.18 7.56 -10.40
CA LYS A 223 4.83 8.98 -10.72
C LYS A 223 5.95 9.75 -11.41
N SER A 224 7.18 9.24 -11.32
CA SER A 224 8.39 9.92 -11.73
C SER A 224 9.43 8.89 -12.14
N GLN A 225 10.31 9.30 -13.04
CA GLN A 225 11.48 8.52 -13.42
C GLN A 225 12.33 8.16 -12.19
N LEU A 226 12.69 6.89 -12.10
CA LEU A 226 13.68 6.39 -11.16
C LEU A 226 15.06 6.64 -11.77
N ASN A 227 15.90 7.43 -11.13
CA ASN A 227 17.28 7.61 -11.54
C ASN A 227 18.24 7.28 -10.40
N GLY A 228 19.42 6.77 -10.74
CA GLY A 228 20.40 6.43 -9.74
C GLY A 228 21.73 5.96 -10.28
N HIS A 229 22.63 5.78 -9.34
CA HIS A 229 23.94 5.20 -9.52
C HIS A 229 24.04 3.91 -8.72
N ALA A 230 24.75 2.92 -9.25
CA ALA A 230 25.03 1.68 -8.57
C ALA A 230 26.35 1.07 -9.01
N GLU A 231 26.93 0.24 -8.14
CA GLU A 231 28.12 -0.52 -8.43
C GLU A 231 27.75 -1.99 -8.64
N MET A 232 27.89 -2.47 -9.87
CA MET A 232 27.59 -3.85 -10.22
C MET A 232 28.86 -4.71 -10.17
N ARG A 233 28.79 -5.84 -9.49
CA ARG A 233 29.83 -6.88 -9.51
C ARG A 233 29.21 -8.23 -9.83
N MET A 234 29.87 -8.98 -10.69
CA MET A 234 29.43 -10.33 -11.05
C MET A 234 30.33 -11.38 -10.41
N ASN A 235 29.71 -12.42 -9.82
CA ASN A 235 30.41 -13.58 -9.29
C ASN A 235 29.69 -14.85 -9.73
N GLY A 236 30.11 -15.42 -10.86
CA GLY A 236 29.42 -16.55 -11.48
C GLY A 236 27.97 -16.18 -11.84
N ASP A 237 27.02 -16.80 -11.14
CA ASP A 237 25.58 -16.61 -11.33
C ASP A 237 24.94 -15.57 -10.44
N VAL A 238 25.74 -14.93 -9.59
CA VAL A 238 25.26 -13.89 -8.69
C VAL A 238 25.71 -12.53 -9.21
N VAL A 239 24.73 -11.66 -9.46
CA VAL A 239 24.94 -10.24 -9.70
C VAL A 239 24.73 -9.52 -8.38
N MET A 240 25.77 -8.88 -7.87
CA MET A 240 25.70 -8.00 -6.70
C MET A 240 25.65 -6.56 -7.19
N ILE A 241 24.76 -5.78 -6.59
CA ILE A 241 24.53 -4.37 -6.90
C ILE A 241 24.65 -3.63 -5.58
N ASN A 242 25.78 -2.99 -5.37
CA ASN A 242 26.09 -2.29 -4.12
C ASN A 242 26.04 -0.78 -4.35
N GLY A 243 25.99 -0.02 -3.25
CA GLY A 243 26.05 1.44 -3.30
C GLY A 243 24.93 2.05 -4.13
N VAL A 244 23.77 1.39 -4.22
CA VAL A 244 22.62 1.90 -4.95
C VAL A 244 22.23 3.21 -4.27
N ASN A 245 22.19 4.30 -5.03
CA ASN A 245 21.71 5.58 -4.55
C ASN A 245 21.05 6.34 -5.70
N GLY A 246 20.06 7.16 -5.39
CA GLY A 246 19.30 7.82 -6.45
C GLY A 246 18.13 8.62 -5.94
N ARG A 247 17.23 8.98 -6.86
CA ARG A 247 15.97 9.65 -6.56
C ARG A 247 14.80 8.94 -7.21
N LEU A 248 13.68 8.92 -6.50
CA LEU A 248 12.37 8.58 -7.02
C LEU A 248 11.44 9.77 -6.72
N GLY A 249 11.30 10.64 -7.72
CA GLY A 249 10.57 11.91 -7.58
C GLY A 249 11.30 12.86 -6.62
N ASP A 250 10.62 13.23 -5.54
CA ASP A 250 11.17 14.14 -4.54
C ASP A 250 12.05 13.44 -3.50
N GLY A 251 11.94 12.11 -3.37
CA GLY A 251 12.65 11.34 -2.36
C GLY A 251 13.98 10.77 -2.86
N ALA A 252 15.07 11.01 -2.11
CA ALA A 252 16.30 10.26 -2.30
C ALA A 252 16.18 8.86 -1.69
N PHE A 253 16.92 7.91 -2.24
CA PHE A 253 17.01 6.55 -1.71
C PHE A 253 18.43 6.01 -1.78
N ASN A 254 18.73 5.02 -0.94
CA ASN A 254 19.97 4.27 -0.95
C ASN A 254 19.72 2.78 -0.68
N GLY A 255 20.71 1.92 -0.94
CA GLY A 255 20.62 0.51 -0.59
C GLY A 255 21.52 -0.42 -1.39
N TRP A 256 21.11 -1.69 -1.46
CA TRP A 256 21.80 -2.73 -2.21
C TRP A 256 20.83 -3.78 -2.72
N ALA A 257 21.24 -4.49 -3.78
CA ALA A 257 20.52 -5.62 -4.33
C ALA A 257 21.46 -6.77 -4.69
N SER A 258 20.92 -7.98 -4.72
CA SER A 258 21.62 -9.13 -5.29
C SER A 258 20.63 -10.00 -6.06
N ILE A 259 21.07 -10.53 -7.18
CA ILE A 259 20.26 -11.37 -8.06
C ILE A 259 21.05 -12.63 -8.34
N ASP A 260 20.54 -13.76 -7.86
CA ASP A 260 21.09 -15.08 -8.17
C ASP A 260 20.22 -15.74 -9.25
N ILE A 261 20.84 -16.11 -10.36
CA ILE A 261 20.18 -16.67 -11.54
C ILE A 261 20.61 -18.12 -11.84
N ALA A 262 21.18 -18.84 -10.87
CA ALA A 262 21.65 -20.21 -11.09
C ALA A 262 20.50 -21.20 -11.40
N SER A 263 19.29 -20.91 -10.92
CA SER A 263 18.08 -21.70 -11.20
C SER A 263 16.86 -20.77 -11.28
N LYS A 264 15.87 -20.93 -10.40
CA LYS A 264 14.81 -19.93 -10.22
C LYS A 264 15.46 -18.64 -9.69
N PRO A 265 15.21 -17.46 -10.30
CA PRO A 265 15.81 -16.23 -9.85
C PRO A 265 15.50 -15.95 -8.37
N LEU A 266 16.53 -15.69 -7.56
CA LEU A 266 16.37 -15.16 -6.22
C LEU A 266 16.85 -13.71 -6.21
N VAL A 267 15.94 -12.79 -5.93
CA VAL A 267 16.24 -11.38 -5.73
C VAL A 267 16.33 -11.10 -4.23
N LYS A 268 17.40 -10.46 -3.79
CA LYS A 268 17.46 -9.83 -2.47
C LYS A 268 17.64 -8.34 -2.65
N LEU A 269 16.91 -7.55 -1.87
CA LEU A 269 16.90 -6.10 -1.99
C LEU A 269 16.69 -5.49 -0.61
N ASP A 270 17.50 -4.49 -0.29
CA ASP A 270 17.31 -3.63 0.87
C ASP A 270 17.41 -2.18 0.38
N LEU A 271 16.32 -1.43 0.47
CA LEU A 271 16.24 -0.05 0.04
C LEU A 271 15.68 0.84 1.15
N ASP A 272 16.37 1.93 1.41
CA ASP A 272 15.98 2.97 2.35
C ASP A 272 15.65 4.27 1.60
N PHE A 273 14.44 4.78 1.80
CA PHE A 273 13.92 5.97 1.17
C PHE A 273 13.77 7.11 2.17
N GLN A 274 14.14 8.32 1.79
CA GLN A 274 13.73 9.51 2.55
C GLN A 274 12.23 9.76 2.41
N ARG A 275 11.71 9.60 1.18
CA ARG A 275 10.28 9.73 0.86
C ARG A 275 9.93 8.78 -0.26
N LEU A 276 8.88 7.98 -0.08
CA LEU A 276 8.40 7.04 -1.10
C LEU A 276 7.00 7.43 -1.54
N ALA A 277 6.80 7.74 -2.82
CA ALA A 277 5.48 8.10 -3.35
C ALA A 277 5.03 7.09 -4.41
N ILE A 278 4.01 6.29 -4.08
CA ILE A 278 3.45 5.28 -4.99
C ILE A 278 2.04 5.74 -5.40
N PRO A 279 1.79 5.98 -6.70
CA PRO A 279 0.43 6.19 -7.17
C PRO A 279 -0.35 4.88 -7.03
N LEU A 280 -1.55 4.93 -6.47
CA LEU A 280 -2.55 3.91 -6.79
C LEU A 280 -3.36 4.41 -7.97
N ALA A 281 -3.79 3.49 -8.84
CA ALA A 281 -4.80 3.80 -9.84
C ALA A 281 -5.98 4.44 -9.11
N LYS A 282 -6.37 5.66 -9.53
CA LYS A 282 -7.51 6.35 -8.95
C LYS A 282 -8.73 5.47 -9.13
N THR A 283 -9.34 5.02 -8.03
CA THR A 283 -10.72 4.52 -8.07
C THR A 283 -11.56 5.66 -8.66
N PRO A 284 -12.41 5.41 -9.67
CA PRO A 284 -13.20 6.48 -10.29
C PRO A 284 -13.90 7.32 -9.21
N GLU A 285 -13.67 8.64 -9.23
CA GLU A 285 -14.34 9.58 -8.34
C GLU A 285 -15.86 9.38 -8.45
N GLY A 286 -16.52 9.05 -7.34
CA GLY A 286 -17.96 8.73 -7.31
C GLY A 286 -18.31 7.24 -7.15
N ALA A 287 -17.35 6.35 -6.86
CA ALA A 287 -17.61 4.94 -6.57
C ALA A 287 -18.24 4.64 -5.19
N SER A 288 -18.73 5.66 -4.48
CA SER A 288 -19.39 5.48 -3.18
C SER A 288 -20.62 4.59 -3.30
N GLY A 289 -20.55 3.40 -2.70
CA GLY A 289 -21.62 2.39 -2.77
C GLY A 289 -21.56 1.45 -3.97
N GLN A 290 -20.51 1.47 -4.79
CA GLN A 290 -20.31 0.45 -5.84
C GLN A 290 -20.04 -0.93 -5.21
N PRO A 291 -20.54 -2.03 -5.83
CA PRO A 291 -20.22 -3.39 -5.41
C PRO A 291 -18.72 -3.69 -5.60
N TRP A 292 -18.21 -4.67 -4.86
CA TRP A 292 -16.82 -5.11 -5.02
C TRP A 292 -16.53 -5.60 -6.44
N SER A 293 -15.32 -5.31 -6.92
CA SER A 293 -14.92 -5.67 -8.28
C SER A 293 -14.90 -7.19 -8.50
N ASN A 294 -15.40 -7.59 -9.67
CA ASN A 294 -15.28 -8.95 -10.22
C ASN A 294 -14.04 -9.13 -11.09
N ALA A 295 -13.24 -8.08 -11.29
CA ALA A 295 -12.03 -8.16 -12.09
C ALA A 295 -11.10 -9.24 -11.49
N PRO A 296 -10.53 -10.11 -12.34
CA PRO A 296 -9.63 -11.15 -11.87
C PRO A 296 -8.37 -10.51 -11.28
N ILE A 297 -7.98 -10.97 -10.09
CA ILE A 297 -6.72 -10.63 -9.46
C ILE A 297 -5.65 -11.56 -10.04
N ASP A 298 -4.74 -11.00 -10.83
CA ASP A 298 -3.63 -11.75 -11.39
C ASP A 298 -2.44 -11.78 -10.42
N VAL A 299 -2.14 -12.98 -9.92
CA VAL A 299 -0.99 -13.26 -9.03
C VAL A 299 0.01 -14.21 -9.69
N SER A 300 -0.16 -14.51 -10.98
CA SER A 300 0.68 -15.46 -11.71
C SER A 300 2.17 -15.10 -11.64
N GLY A 301 2.47 -13.79 -11.69
CA GLY A 301 3.79 -13.19 -11.54
C GLY A 301 4.59 -13.66 -10.32
N LEU A 302 3.92 -13.97 -9.20
CA LEU A 302 4.56 -14.37 -7.95
C LEU A 302 5.22 -15.75 -8.02
N ASN A 303 4.87 -16.57 -9.03
CA ASN A 303 5.48 -17.88 -9.20
C ASN A 303 6.84 -17.82 -9.93
N TYR A 304 7.22 -16.68 -10.51
CA TYR A 304 8.36 -16.61 -11.45
C TYR A 304 9.70 -16.27 -10.79
N VAL A 305 9.66 -15.65 -9.62
CA VAL A 305 10.83 -15.17 -8.89
C VAL A 305 10.65 -15.49 -7.41
N ASP A 306 11.74 -15.84 -6.74
CA ASP A 306 11.80 -15.79 -5.29
C ASP A 306 12.43 -14.45 -4.89
N ALA A 307 11.95 -13.83 -3.81
CA ALA A 307 12.41 -12.52 -3.40
C ALA A 307 12.55 -12.39 -1.88
N GLN A 308 13.51 -11.60 -1.44
CA GLN A 308 13.64 -11.09 -0.08
C GLN A 308 13.82 -9.58 -0.17
N VAL A 309 12.82 -8.84 0.25
CA VAL A 309 12.73 -7.39 0.05
C VAL A 309 12.58 -6.73 1.40
N ARG A 310 13.42 -5.74 1.66
CA ARG A 310 13.32 -4.84 2.80
C ARG A 310 13.20 -3.42 2.26
N ILE A 311 12.14 -2.73 2.66
CA ILE A 311 11.87 -1.35 2.24
C ILE A 311 11.60 -0.54 3.49
N SER A 312 12.43 0.46 3.74
CA SER A 312 12.19 1.49 4.76
C SER A 312 11.94 2.84 4.12
N ALA A 313 11.10 3.65 4.76
CA ALA A 313 11.00 5.07 4.42
C ALA A 313 10.69 5.93 5.66
N ASN A 314 11.28 7.13 5.73
CA ASN A 314 10.88 8.10 6.77
C ASN A 314 9.42 8.53 6.59
N GLU A 315 8.99 8.67 5.33
CA GLU A 315 7.62 8.95 4.94
C GLU A 315 7.29 8.19 3.64
N ALA A 316 6.13 7.55 3.61
CA ALA A 316 5.56 6.97 2.42
C ALA A 316 4.14 7.51 2.16
N VAL A 317 3.87 7.87 0.92
CA VAL A 317 2.57 8.31 0.43
C VAL A 317 2.10 7.31 -0.62
N ILE A 318 1.12 6.49 -0.26
CA ILE A 318 0.59 5.40 -1.08
C ILE A 318 -0.87 5.74 -1.41
N GLY A 319 -1.13 6.21 -2.64
CA GLY A 319 -2.42 6.84 -2.96
C GLY A 319 -2.64 8.08 -2.09
N ASP A 320 -3.73 8.09 -1.31
CA ASP A 320 -4.04 9.14 -0.33
C ASP A 320 -3.55 8.80 1.09
N ALA A 321 -3.06 7.57 1.31
CA ALA A 321 -2.59 7.13 2.61
C ALA A 321 -1.19 7.68 2.91
N ARG A 322 -1.04 8.27 4.10
CA ARG A 322 0.23 8.77 4.61
C ARG A 322 0.75 7.88 5.73
N ILE A 323 1.94 7.33 5.53
CA ILE A 323 2.61 6.39 6.42
C ILE A 323 3.95 6.99 6.84
N ALA A 324 4.23 7.07 8.15
CA ALA A 324 5.48 7.60 8.67
C ALA A 324 5.73 7.10 10.12
N PRO A 325 6.78 6.30 10.38
CA PRO A 325 7.71 5.70 9.41
C PRO A 325 7.10 4.47 8.69
N LEU A 326 7.69 4.10 7.55
CA LEU A 326 7.45 2.83 6.86
C LEU A 326 8.63 1.89 7.11
N ALA A 327 8.35 0.65 7.53
CA ALA A 327 9.32 -0.44 7.56
C ALA A 327 8.61 -1.73 7.14
N LEU A 328 8.95 -2.26 5.97
CA LEU A 328 8.32 -3.43 5.37
C LEU A 328 9.37 -4.49 5.06
N ASP A 329 9.15 -5.70 5.56
CA ASP A 329 9.91 -6.88 5.19
C ASP A 329 9.01 -7.84 4.41
N ALA A 330 9.45 -8.29 3.25
CA ALA A 330 8.71 -9.22 2.41
C ALA A 330 9.58 -10.38 1.92
N LYS A 331 9.02 -11.59 1.92
CA LYS A 331 9.65 -12.81 1.43
C LYS A 331 8.69 -13.52 0.49
N LEU A 332 9.10 -13.69 -0.75
CA LEU A 332 8.43 -14.49 -1.77
C LEU A 332 9.23 -15.78 -1.98
N ALA A 333 8.61 -16.93 -1.77
CA ALA A 333 9.23 -18.22 -2.04
C ALA A 333 8.18 -19.18 -2.61
N GLY A 334 8.45 -19.73 -3.79
CA GLY A 334 7.60 -20.77 -4.38
C GLY A 334 6.14 -20.34 -4.63
N GLY A 335 5.87 -19.05 -4.87
CA GLY A 335 4.52 -18.53 -5.05
C GLY A 335 3.80 -18.13 -3.75
N VAL A 336 4.47 -18.23 -2.59
CA VAL A 336 3.94 -17.74 -1.30
C VAL A 336 4.68 -16.45 -0.92
N LEU A 337 3.94 -15.34 -0.89
CA LEU A 337 4.41 -14.04 -0.43
C LEU A 337 4.04 -13.87 1.05
N LYS A 338 5.03 -13.64 1.91
CA LYS A 338 4.85 -13.18 3.28
C LYS A 338 5.37 -11.76 3.39
N ALA A 339 4.55 -10.82 3.80
CA ALA A 339 4.93 -9.42 4.00
C ALA A 339 4.53 -9.00 5.41
N GLY A 340 5.43 -8.35 6.14
CA GLY A 340 5.20 -7.96 7.52
C GLY A 340 5.81 -6.62 7.87
N THR A 341 5.30 -6.05 8.95
CA THR A 341 5.83 -4.85 9.58
C THR A 341 5.68 -4.93 11.09
N ALA A 342 6.70 -4.48 11.81
CA ALA A 342 6.67 -4.44 13.27
C ALA A 342 6.25 -3.06 13.81
N ASN A 343 6.46 -1.99 13.05
CA ASN A 343 6.29 -0.61 13.53
C ASN A 343 6.05 0.36 12.36
N LEU A 344 4.88 0.25 11.74
CA LEU A 344 4.43 1.13 10.67
C LEU A 344 3.60 2.27 11.28
N GLY A 345 4.04 3.51 11.11
CA GLY A 345 3.29 4.66 11.59
C GLY A 345 2.18 5.05 10.63
N ALA A 346 0.92 5.14 11.10
CA ALA A 346 -0.23 5.52 10.28
C ALA A 346 -1.13 6.48 11.05
N TYR A 347 -1.42 7.65 10.46
CA TYR A 347 -2.33 8.67 11.02
C TYR A 347 -2.12 8.98 12.52
N GLY A 348 -0.85 9.10 12.95
CA GLY A 348 -0.47 9.39 14.33
C GLY A 348 -0.46 8.20 15.29
N GLY A 349 -0.84 7.01 14.83
CA GLY A 349 -0.75 5.75 15.57
C GLY A 349 0.29 4.80 14.97
N GLN A 350 0.30 3.57 15.50
CA GLN A 350 1.19 2.49 15.06
C GLN A 350 0.40 1.28 14.59
N VAL A 351 0.95 0.60 13.60
CA VAL A 351 0.43 -0.63 13.00
C VAL A 351 1.55 -1.66 12.97
N SER A 352 1.23 -2.87 13.43
CA SER A 352 2.06 -4.06 13.24
C SER A 352 1.21 -5.16 12.62
N GLY A 353 1.85 -6.10 11.92
CA GLY A 353 1.13 -7.21 11.31
C GLY A 353 1.90 -7.97 10.24
N GLU A 354 1.28 -9.04 9.78
CA GLU A 354 1.74 -9.90 8.69
C GLU A 354 0.58 -10.18 7.73
N VAL A 355 0.86 -10.13 6.43
CA VAL A 355 0.01 -10.58 5.35
C VAL A 355 0.71 -11.73 4.64
N ILE A 356 -0.03 -12.81 4.42
CA ILE A 356 0.41 -13.98 3.65
C ILE A 356 -0.51 -14.09 2.44
N LEU A 357 0.08 -14.14 1.24
CA LEU A 357 -0.59 -14.42 -0.02
C LEU A 357 -0.02 -15.72 -0.59
N ASP A 358 -0.86 -16.73 -0.76
CA ASP A 358 -0.53 -17.98 -1.40
C ASP A 358 -1.13 -18.01 -2.82
N ALA A 359 -0.25 -17.96 -3.82
CA ALA A 359 -0.58 -18.02 -5.24
C ALA A 359 -0.21 -19.38 -5.88
N THR A 360 -0.07 -20.44 -5.08
CA THR A 360 0.33 -21.77 -5.57
C THR A 360 -0.79 -22.53 -6.28
N THR A 361 -2.05 -22.13 -6.02
CA THR A 361 -3.26 -22.71 -6.62
C THR A 361 -3.94 -21.74 -7.60
N GLY A 362 -4.96 -22.19 -8.32
CA GLY A 362 -5.72 -21.34 -9.25
C GLY A 362 -6.63 -20.29 -8.57
N ALA A 363 -6.82 -20.38 -7.25
CA ALA A 363 -7.56 -19.38 -6.46
C ALA A 363 -6.65 -18.90 -5.30
N PRO A 364 -6.14 -17.67 -5.34
CA PRO A 364 -5.22 -17.21 -4.32
C PRO A 364 -5.89 -17.16 -2.96
N SER A 365 -5.14 -17.56 -1.94
CA SER A 365 -5.58 -17.45 -0.55
C SER A 365 -4.76 -16.39 0.19
N PHE A 366 -5.42 -15.70 1.11
CA PHE A 366 -4.88 -14.58 1.87
C PHE A 366 -5.09 -14.85 3.36
N ALA A 367 -4.07 -14.57 4.16
CA ALA A 367 -4.18 -14.52 5.61
C ALA A 367 -3.56 -13.22 6.10
N MET A 368 -4.19 -12.59 7.10
CA MET A 368 -3.74 -11.33 7.67
C MET A 368 -3.87 -11.37 9.19
N HIS A 369 -2.82 -10.96 9.87
CA HIS A 369 -2.86 -10.61 11.29
C HIS A 369 -2.37 -9.18 11.43
N SER A 370 -3.11 -8.34 12.16
CA SER A 370 -2.69 -6.96 12.36
C SER A 370 -3.18 -6.41 13.70
N ASP A 371 -2.31 -5.68 14.37
CA ASP A 371 -2.60 -4.90 15.56
C ASP A 371 -2.42 -3.41 15.22
N LEU A 372 -3.43 -2.61 15.56
CA LEU A 372 -3.43 -1.16 15.41
C LEU A 372 -3.53 -0.53 16.80
N VAL A 373 -2.73 0.50 17.06
CA VAL A 373 -2.74 1.23 18.34
C VAL A 373 -2.70 2.73 18.09
N GLY A 374 -3.76 3.42 18.49
CA GLY A 374 -3.82 4.88 18.48
C GLY A 374 -3.96 5.51 17.08
N VAL A 375 -4.31 4.72 16.06
CA VAL A 375 -4.44 5.20 14.68
C VAL A 375 -5.69 6.08 14.57
N ARG A 376 -5.62 7.26 13.94
CA ARG A 376 -6.83 8.08 13.76
C ARG A 376 -7.81 7.38 12.80
N ALA A 377 -9.01 7.08 13.30
CA ALA A 377 -10.00 6.29 12.59
C ALA A 377 -10.54 6.97 11.33
N LEU A 378 -10.91 8.25 11.40
CA LEU A 378 -11.56 8.95 10.30
C LEU A 378 -10.78 8.91 8.98
N PRO A 379 -9.50 9.36 8.91
CA PRO A 379 -8.76 9.32 7.64
C PRO A 379 -8.46 7.89 7.17
N LEU A 380 -8.31 6.93 8.10
CA LEU A 380 -8.11 5.53 7.77
C LEU A 380 -9.37 4.93 7.11
N LEU A 381 -10.53 5.08 7.76
CA LEU A 381 -11.80 4.52 7.30
C LEU A 381 -12.29 5.20 6.02
N GLN A 382 -12.05 6.51 5.88
CA GLN A 382 -12.35 7.24 4.66
C GLN A 382 -11.49 6.72 3.49
N GLY A 383 -10.19 6.53 3.69
CA GLY A 383 -9.28 6.08 2.63
C GLY A 383 -9.43 4.61 2.24
N LEU A 384 -9.89 3.74 3.14
CA LEU A 384 -9.97 2.29 2.90
C LEU A 384 -11.39 1.77 2.62
N ALA A 385 -12.41 2.36 3.25
CA ALA A 385 -13.76 1.80 3.27
C ALA A 385 -14.85 2.82 2.88
N GLU A 386 -14.45 4.03 2.47
CA GLU A 386 -15.37 5.13 2.14
C GLU A 386 -16.33 5.45 3.31
N PHE A 387 -15.84 5.28 4.54
CA PHE A 387 -16.64 5.42 5.75
C PHE A 387 -16.13 6.61 6.59
N ASP A 388 -16.99 7.62 6.77
CA ASP A 388 -16.63 8.94 7.33
C ASP A 388 -17.40 9.30 8.62
N ARG A 389 -18.12 8.32 9.18
CA ARG A 389 -19.06 8.51 10.29
C ARG A 389 -18.45 8.34 11.67
N ILE A 390 -17.27 7.74 11.79
CA ILE A 390 -16.62 7.50 13.08
C ILE A 390 -15.25 8.17 13.08
N ASP A 391 -15.03 8.99 14.10
CA ASP A 391 -13.74 9.60 14.38
C ASP A 391 -13.29 9.24 15.81
N GLY A 392 -11.98 9.16 16.04
CA GLY A 392 -11.39 8.72 17.31
C GLY A 392 -10.04 8.01 17.14
N LYS A 393 -9.41 7.67 18.26
CA LYS A 393 -8.20 6.82 18.29
C LYS A 393 -8.61 5.35 18.21
N LEU A 394 -8.27 4.68 17.12
CA LEU A 394 -8.53 3.27 16.89
C LEU A 394 -7.46 2.40 17.53
N GLN A 395 -7.93 1.41 18.29
CA GLN A 395 -7.20 0.19 18.59
C GLN A 395 -7.94 -0.97 17.91
N ALA A 396 -7.22 -1.82 17.19
CA ALA A 396 -7.84 -2.95 16.52
C ALA A 396 -6.92 -4.17 16.54
N LYS A 397 -7.53 -5.35 16.59
CA LYS A 397 -6.85 -6.64 16.40
C LYS A 397 -7.58 -7.45 15.36
N LEU A 398 -6.89 -7.81 14.30
CA LEU A 398 -7.45 -8.49 13.14
C LEU A 398 -6.75 -9.83 12.96
N ALA A 399 -7.51 -10.90 12.74
CA ALA A 399 -7.01 -12.22 12.34
C ALA A 399 -7.96 -12.76 11.27
N LEU A 400 -7.65 -12.49 10.01
CA LEU A 400 -8.54 -12.71 8.86
C LEU A 400 -7.91 -13.69 7.89
N ARG A 401 -8.75 -14.49 7.23
CA ARG A 401 -8.38 -15.36 6.11
C ARG A 401 -9.44 -15.27 5.03
N SER A 402 -9.04 -15.44 3.78
CA SER A 402 -9.96 -15.51 2.64
C SER A 402 -9.32 -16.22 1.45
N ALA A 403 -10.12 -16.61 0.47
CA ALA A 403 -9.65 -17.13 -0.82
C ALA A 403 -10.59 -16.71 -1.95
N GLY A 404 -10.03 -16.38 -3.12
CA GLY A 404 -10.84 -15.97 -4.26
C GLY A 404 -10.03 -15.27 -5.35
N THR A 405 -10.54 -15.31 -6.58
CA THR A 405 -9.89 -14.71 -7.76
C THR A 405 -10.30 -13.27 -8.02
N SER A 406 -11.13 -12.65 -7.18
CA SER A 406 -11.61 -11.26 -7.34
C SER A 406 -11.86 -10.62 -5.97
N GLN A 407 -11.94 -9.29 -5.91
CA GLN A 407 -12.22 -8.57 -4.65
C GLN A 407 -13.54 -9.03 -4.04
N ARG A 408 -14.60 -9.19 -4.86
CA ARG A 408 -15.89 -9.68 -4.38
C ARG A 408 -15.78 -11.09 -3.77
N ALA A 409 -15.06 -12.00 -4.43
CA ALA A 409 -14.86 -13.35 -3.90
C ALA A 409 -14.09 -13.33 -2.57
N LEU A 410 -13.09 -12.46 -2.44
CA LEU A 410 -12.34 -12.31 -1.18
C LEU A 410 -13.23 -11.79 -0.04
N MET A 411 -14.12 -10.83 -0.30
CA MET A 411 -15.03 -10.32 0.73
C MET A 411 -16.09 -11.36 1.11
N ALA A 412 -16.64 -12.09 0.13
CA ALA A 412 -17.64 -13.14 0.34
C ALA A 412 -17.09 -14.39 1.05
N ASN A 413 -15.80 -14.70 0.90
CA ASN A 413 -15.16 -15.86 1.53
C ASN A 413 -14.34 -15.50 2.77
N MET A 414 -14.45 -14.26 3.25
CA MET A 414 -13.69 -13.82 4.42
C MET A 414 -14.15 -14.54 5.68
N GLN A 415 -13.19 -14.93 6.52
CA GLN A 415 -13.42 -15.61 7.79
C GLN A 415 -12.38 -15.19 8.83
N GLY A 416 -12.72 -15.28 10.12
CA GLY A 416 -11.81 -14.99 11.22
C GLY A 416 -12.43 -14.11 12.30
N THR A 417 -11.61 -13.28 12.92
CA THR A 417 -12.04 -12.40 14.02
C THR A 417 -11.49 -10.99 13.87
N ALA A 418 -12.27 -10.01 14.30
CA ALA A 418 -11.84 -8.63 14.42
C ALA A 418 -12.30 -8.05 15.76
N PHE A 419 -11.40 -7.42 16.49
CA PHE A 419 -11.73 -6.58 17.64
C PHE A 419 -11.43 -5.14 17.28
N VAL A 420 -12.35 -4.24 17.60
CA VAL A 420 -12.18 -2.80 17.39
C VAL A 420 -12.56 -2.04 18.65
N ASN A 421 -11.79 -1.00 18.96
CA ASN A 421 -12.01 -0.10 20.08
C ASN A 421 -11.62 1.32 19.67
N PHE A 422 -12.60 2.22 19.59
CA PHE A 422 -12.40 3.64 19.34
C PHE A 422 -12.44 4.38 20.66
N GLN A 423 -11.48 5.26 20.91
CA GLN A 423 -11.39 6.08 22.12
C GLN A 423 -11.31 7.56 21.75
N ASP A 424 -11.77 8.44 22.65
CA ASP A 424 -11.65 9.90 22.53
C ASP A 424 -12.07 10.43 21.13
N GLY A 425 -13.34 10.25 20.80
CA GLY A 425 -13.83 10.41 19.44
C GLY A 425 -15.24 10.97 19.35
N ALA A 426 -15.85 10.83 18.18
CA ALA A 426 -17.23 11.20 17.95
C ALA A 426 -17.85 10.41 16.80
N ILE A 427 -19.17 10.22 16.86
CA ILE A 427 -19.97 9.72 15.76
C ILE A 427 -20.53 10.92 14.99
N ARG A 428 -20.18 11.03 13.71
CA ARG A 428 -20.54 12.14 12.83
C ARG A 428 -21.87 11.89 12.12
N GLY A 429 -22.62 12.97 11.95
CA GLY A 429 -23.94 13.03 11.33
C GLY A 429 -25.08 12.46 12.16
N ILE A 430 -24.87 12.21 13.46
CA ILE A 430 -25.88 11.72 14.40
C ILE A 430 -25.69 12.46 15.73
N ASN A 431 -26.72 13.12 16.25
CA ASN A 431 -26.73 13.67 17.62
C ASN A 431 -27.74 12.89 18.48
N VAL A 432 -27.27 11.83 19.16
CA VAL A 432 -28.13 10.93 19.94
C VAL A 432 -28.85 11.68 21.07
N ALA A 433 -28.21 12.68 21.68
CA ALA A 433 -28.83 13.49 22.73
C ALA A 433 -29.97 14.37 22.18
N GLN A 434 -29.82 14.94 20.98
CA GLN A 434 -30.89 15.67 20.29
C GLN A 434 -32.01 14.72 19.86
N MET A 435 -31.69 13.52 19.39
CA MET A 435 -32.68 12.51 19.00
C MET A 435 -33.55 12.11 20.19
N ILE A 436 -32.96 11.81 21.35
CA ILE A 436 -33.73 11.45 22.54
C ILE A 436 -34.58 12.64 23.03
N ARG A 437 -34.04 13.87 23.01
CA ARG A 437 -34.83 15.08 23.33
C ARG A 437 -36.02 15.26 22.37
N SER A 438 -35.83 15.04 21.08
CA SER A 438 -36.90 15.17 20.07
C SER A 438 -38.01 14.13 20.25
N LEU A 439 -37.68 12.92 20.74
CA LEU A 439 -38.67 11.90 21.09
C LEU A 439 -39.51 12.31 22.30
N THR A 440 -38.90 12.98 23.29
CA THR A 440 -39.64 13.47 24.46
C THR A 440 -40.49 14.71 24.16
N SER A 441 -40.24 15.43 23.07
CA SER A 441 -40.96 16.67 22.72
C SER A 441 -42.14 16.49 21.76
N GLY A 442 -42.48 15.26 21.35
CA GLY A 442 -43.77 14.95 20.72
C GLY A 442 -43.91 15.24 19.22
N THR A 443 -42.85 15.66 18.53
CA THR A 443 -42.88 15.86 17.07
C THR A 443 -42.47 14.56 16.36
N LEU A 444 -43.47 13.78 15.92
CA LEU A 444 -43.31 12.53 15.15
C LEU A 444 -42.83 12.72 13.70
N SER A 445 -42.41 13.92 13.31
CA SER A 445 -41.77 14.17 12.02
C SER A 445 -40.48 13.36 11.95
N GLY A 446 -40.43 12.41 11.01
CA GLY A 446 -39.42 11.36 10.93
C GLY A 446 -37.98 11.87 11.03
N TRP A 447 -37.08 10.97 11.44
CA TRP A 447 -35.68 11.23 11.80
C TRP A 447 -34.79 11.71 10.63
N GLN A 448 -35.41 12.06 9.49
CA GLN A 448 -34.78 12.52 8.25
C GLN A 448 -35.07 13.99 7.94
N ASP A 449 -36.02 14.66 8.60
CA ASP A 449 -36.44 16.02 8.23
C ASP A 449 -35.71 17.12 9.01
N ASN A 450 -34.39 16.99 9.13
CA ASN A 450 -33.51 18.07 9.60
C ASN A 450 -32.52 18.46 8.49
N GLN A 451 -33.04 18.74 7.28
CA GLN A 451 -32.27 19.38 6.21
C GLN A 451 -31.91 20.85 6.55
N ASN A 452 -32.47 21.41 7.63
CA ASN A 452 -32.26 22.79 8.09
C ASN A 452 -31.40 22.94 9.37
N ALA A 453 -30.62 21.93 9.76
CA ALA A 453 -29.62 22.10 10.82
C ALA A 453 -28.23 22.29 10.20
N GLY A 454 -27.87 23.54 9.86
CA GLY A 454 -26.51 23.93 9.45
C GLY A 454 -25.43 23.76 10.53
N GLN A 455 -25.63 22.87 11.51
CA GLN A 455 -24.67 22.50 12.54
C GLN A 455 -24.36 21.01 12.43
N GLU A 456 -23.07 20.68 12.41
CA GLU A 456 -22.55 19.31 12.39
C GLU A 456 -23.21 18.47 13.49
N GLN A 457 -24.14 17.61 13.10
CA GLN A 457 -24.73 16.62 14.00
C GLN A 457 -23.61 15.68 14.45
N SER A 458 -23.28 15.64 15.73
CA SER A 458 -22.22 14.78 16.26
C SER A 458 -22.61 14.25 17.64
N THR A 459 -22.16 13.04 17.96
CA THR A 459 -22.29 12.43 19.29
C THR A 459 -20.91 12.14 19.84
N ASP A 460 -20.55 12.81 20.92
CA ASP A 460 -19.26 12.61 21.59
C ASP A 460 -19.14 11.19 22.15
N LEU A 461 -17.95 10.62 21.98
CA LEU A 461 -17.63 9.24 22.29
C LEU A 461 -16.41 9.19 23.20
N SER A 462 -16.54 8.61 24.40
CA SER A 462 -15.37 8.23 25.19
C SER A 462 -14.82 6.89 24.73
N GLN A 463 -15.71 5.92 24.44
CA GLN A 463 -15.33 4.59 23.94
C GLN A 463 -16.41 3.96 23.05
N LEU A 464 -16.04 3.35 21.92
CA LEU A 464 -16.88 2.44 21.14
C LEU A 464 -16.11 1.15 20.90
N SER A 465 -16.60 0.02 21.39
CA SER A 465 -15.93 -1.28 21.23
C SER A 465 -16.88 -2.35 20.71
N ALA A 466 -16.35 -3.27 19.90
CA ALA A 466 -17.07 -4.45 19.43
C ALA A 466 -16.09 -5.57 19.04
N SER A 467 -16.51 -6.81 19.25
CA SER A 467 -15.83 -8.01 18.74
C SER A 467 -16.69 -8.66 17.65
N PHE A 468 -16.06 -9.00 16.54
CA PHE A 468 -16.70 -9.63 15.39
C PHE A 468 -16.14 -11.03 15.16
N ARG A 469 -17.04 -12.00 15.00
CA ARG A 469 -16.73 -13.29 14.36
C ARG A 469 -17.19 -13.22 12.92
N ILE A 470 -16.31 -13.58 12.00
CA ILE A 470 -16.55 -13.49 10.56
C ILE A 470 -16.56 -14.91 10.01
N ASP A 471 -17.63 -15.28 9.31
CA ASP A 471 -17.76 -16.53 8.59
C ASP A 471 -18.40 -16.26 7.22
N LYS A 472 -17.74 -16.70 6.14
CA LYS A 472 -18.20 -16.52 4.75
C LYS A 472 -18.71 -15.10 4.45
N GLY A 473 -17.89 -14.11 4.79
CA GLY A 473 -18.20 -12.69 4.56
C GLY A 473 -19.26 -12.10 5.48
N GLN A 474 -19.85 -12.88 6.40
CA GLN A 474 -20.79 -12.38 7.39
C GLN A 474 -20.07 -12.13 8.73
N ALA A 475 -19.90 -10.88 9.10
CA ALA A 475 -19.42 -10.48 10.42
C ALA A 475 -20.59 -10.38 11.39
N VAL A 476 -20.46 -10.97 12.59
CA VAL A 476 -21.47 -10.95 13.65
C VAL A 476 -20.83 -10.45 14.94
N THR A 477 -21.50 -9.53 15.62
CA THR A 477 -21.13 -9.03 16.96
C THR A 477 -22.31 -9.10 17.91
N THR A 478 -22.02 -9.40 19.18
CA THR A 478 -22.99 -9.50 20.28
C THR A 478 -22.62 -8.61 21.46
N ASP A 479 -21.53 -7.87 21.35
CA ASP A 479 -20.87 -7.14 22.45
C ASP A 479 -20.56 -5.70 22.05
N LEU A 480 -21.35 -5.11 21.14
CA LEU A 480 -21.24 -3.71 20.79
C LEU A 480 -21.53 -2.86 22.03
N ASN A 481 -20.59 -2.01 22.39
CA ASN A 481 -20.69 -1.14 23.55
C ASN A 481 -20.17 0.26 23.22
N LEU A 482 -21.01 1.26 23.46
CA LEU A 482 -20.71 2.68 23.33
C LEU A 482 -20.82 3.34 24.69
N ILE A 483 -19.80 4.10 25.04
CA ILE A 483 -19.76 4.95 26.22
C ILE A 483 -19.51 6.38 25.73
N GLY A 484 -20.40 7.28 26.10
CA GLY A 484 -20.26 8.72 25.91
C GLY A 484 -20.62 9.47 27.20
N PRO A 485 -20.36 10.78 27.27
CA PRO A 485 -20.59 11.56 28.50
C PRO A 485 -22.04 11.54 28.99
N LEU A 486 -22.99 11.54 28.06
CA LEU A 486 -24.42 11.62 28.35
C LEU A 486 -25.19 10.34 27.97
N VAL A 487 -24.55 9.40 27.29
CA VAL A 487 -25.22 8.23 26.71
C VAL A 487 -24.36 6.98 26.83
N ARG A 488 -25.02 5.85 27.10
CA ARG A 488 -24.45 4.50 26.97
C ARG A 488 -25.31 3.71 25.99
N VAL A 489 -24.69 2.93 25.12
CA VAL A 489 -25.41 2.10 24.15
C VAL A 489 -24.83 0.70 24.15
N THR A 490 -25.67 -0.32 24.28
CA THR A 490 -25.29 -1.72 24.08
C THR A 490 -26.02 -2.29 22.88
N GLY A 491 -25.44 -3.24 22.17
CA GLY A 491 -26.13 -3.82 21.02
C GLY A 491 -25.50 -5.08 20.45
N ALA A 492 -26.20 -5.63 19.47
CA ALA A 492 -25.77 -6.76 18.67
C ALA A 492 -26.15 -6.50 17.22
N GLY A 493 -25.46 -7.16 16.30
CA GLY A 493 -25.72 -6.98 14.89
C GLY A 493 -24.81 -7.76 13.98
N THR A 494 -25.00 -7.50 12.69
CA THR A 494 -24.30 -8.18 11.61
C THR A 494 -23.88 -7.19 10.54
N ILE A 495 -22.78 -7.51 9.86
CA ILE A 495 -22.31 -6.81 8.68
C ILE A 495 -22.03 -7.85 7.60
N ALA A 496 -22.69 -7.73 6.45
CA ALA A 496 -22.41 -8.53 5.27
C ALA A 496 -21.33 -7.80 4.44
N LEU A 497 -20.11 -8.32 4.49
CA LEU A 497 -18.93 -7.70 3.89
C LEU A 497 -18.99 -7.68 2.36
N ASP A 498 -19.65 -8.66 1.75
CA ASP A 498 -19.81 -8.80 0.30
C ASP A 498 -20.78 -7.79 -0.32
N THR A 499 -21.85 -7.45 0.40
CA THR A 499 -22.91 -6.53 -0.03
C THR A 499 -22.79 -5.15 0.59
N LYS A 500 -21.84 -4.95 1.51
CA LYS A 500 -21.65 -3.71 2.27
C LYS A 500 -22.84 -3.32 3.14
N MET A 501 -23.66 -4.31 3.50
CA MET A 501 -24.89 -4.11 4.28
C MET A 501 -24.62 -4.33 5.76
N MET A 502 -25.29 -3.55 6.60
CA MET A 502 -25.25 -3.69 8.04
C MET A 502 -26.65 -3.75 8.64
N GLY A 503 -26.77 -4.44 9.76
CA GLY A 503 -28.00 -4.56 10.53
C GLY A 503 -27.67 -4.68 12.01
N PHE A 504 -27.96 -3.64 12.78
CA PHE A 504 -27.73 -3.60 14.22
C PHE A 504 -29.02 -3.27 14.97
N ARG A 505 -29.15 -3.88 16.14
CA ARG A 505 -30.14 -3.54 17.16
C ARG A 505 -29.38 -3.01 18.37
N VAL A 506 -29.65 -1.77 18.75
CA VAL A 506 -28.94 -1.09 19.82
C VAL A 506 -29.91 -0.52 20.86
N GLU A 507 -29.47 -0.44 22.11
CA GLU A 507 -30.26 0.02 23.24
C GLU A 507 -29.59 1.23 23.90
N PRO A 508 -29.99 2.45 23.54
CA PRO A 508 -29.45 3.66 24.16
C PRO A 508 -30.05 3.89 25.56
N LYS A 509 -29.19 4.29 26.50
CA LYS A 509 -29.53 4.70 27.86
C LYS A 509 -28.89 6.06 28.13
N LEU A 510 -29.65 7.03 28.63
CA LEU A 510 -29.08 8.31 29.05
C LEU A 510 -28.47 8.18 30.43
N VAL A 511 -27.34 8.85 30.63
CA VAL A 511 -26.72 9.01 31.94
C VAL A 511 -27.11 10.41 32.42
N MET A 512 -27.94 10.49 33.47
CA MET A 512 -28.23 11.76 34.13
C MET A 512 -27.01 12.16 34.96
N THR A 513 -26.28 13.18 34.53
CA THR A 513 -25.22 13.78 35.34
C THR A 513 -25.87 14.75 36.33
N THR A 514 -26.15 14.28 37.55
CA THR A 514 -26.44 15.19 38.66
C THR A 514 -25.11 15.55 39.32
N GLU A 515 -24.57 16.73 39.01
CA GLU A 515 -23.56 17.36 39.86
C GLU A 515 -24.20 17.67 41.21
N GLY A 516 -24.03 16.77 42.18
CA GLY A 516 -24.54 16.96 43.53
C GLY A 516 -24.79 15.65 44.27
N GLN A 517 -23.80 15.28 45.11
CA GLN A 517 -23.91 14.30 46.21
C GLN A 517 -24.08 12.81 45.83
N GLY A 518 -22.95 12.15 45.59
CA GLY A 518 -22.52 11.04 46.46
C GLY A 518 -23.26 9.70 46.40
N ARG A 519 -24.08 9.39 45.39
CA ARG A 519 -24.54 8.02 45.15
C ARG A 519 -24.29 7.56 43.72
N ALA A 520 -23.87 6.30 43.59
CA ALA A 520 -23.72 5.59 42.33
C ALA A 520 -25.10 5.44 41.68
N ASN A 521 -25.51 6.43 40.90
CA ASN A 521 -26.78 6.40 40.21
C ASN A 521 -26.63 5.53 38.95
N GLU A 522 -27.32 4.39 38.93
CA GLU A 522 -27.49 3.59 37.71
C GLU A 522 -28.14 4.46 36.62
N PRO A 523 -27.65 4.39 35.37
CA PRO A 523 -28.22 5.19 34.28
C PRO A 523 -29.71 4.86 34.09
N VAL A 524 -30.57 5.87 34.21
CA VAL A 524 -32.02 5.74 33.99
C VAL A 524 -32.27 5.59 32.49
N GLY A 525 -32.56 4.36 32.06
CA GLY A 525 -32.73 4.03 30.65
C GLY A 525 -34.07 4.51 30.11
N PHE A 526 -34.05 5.51 29.23
CA PHE A 526 -35.18 5.88 28.36
C PHE A 526 -35.42 4.85 27.22
N GLY A 527 -34.89 3.63 27.37
CA GLY A 527 -34.39 2.74 26.32
C GLY A 527 -35.44 2.17 25.37
N ILE A 528 -35.75 2.94 24.33
CA ILE A 528 -36.36 2.48 23.09
C ILE A 528 -35.25 1.83 22.25
N PRO A 529 -35.33 0.52 21.92
CA PRO A 529 -34.37 -0.10 21.02
C PRO A 529 -34.39 0.59 19.66
N VAL A 530 -33.22 0.79 19.08
CA VAL A 530 -33.03 1.44 17.78
C VAL A 530 -32.46 0.43 16.80
N MET A 531 -33.02 0.40 15.60
CA MET A 531 -32.51 -0.38 14.49
C MET A 531 -31.65 0.50 13.59
N ILE A 532 -30.48 -0.02 13.21
CA ILE A 532 -29.57 0.59 12.24
C ILE A 532 -29.44 -0.39 11.07
N GLN A 533 -29.96 -0.06 9.90
CA GLN A 533 -29.98 -0.96 8.75
C GLN A 533 -29.63 -0.25 7.43
N GLY A 534 -29.07 -0.98 6.47
CA GLY A 534 -28.78 -0.47 5.12
C GLY A 534 -27.31 -0.62 4.75
N SER A 535 -26.88 0.10 3.71
CA SER A 535 -25.46 0.19 3.35
C SER A 535 -24.68 0.88 4.48
N TRP A 536 -23.47 0.42 4.81
CA TRP A 536 -22.65 1.08 5.82
C TRP A 536 -22.26 2.52 5.44
N SER A 537 -22.33 2.89 4.16
CA SER A 537 -22.10 4.26 3.69
C SER A 537 -23.31 5.17 3.94
N GLN A 538 -24.51 4.59 4.05
CA GLN A 538 -25.76 5.33 4.25
C GLN A 538 -26.75 4.52 5.10
N PRO A 539 -26.44 4.29 6.40
CA PRO A 539 -27.32 3.55 7.28
C PRO A 539 -28.59 4.35 7.58
N LYS A 540 -29.72 3.66 7.65
CA LYS A 540 -31.00 4.18 8.12
C LYS A 540 -31.15 3.83 9.60
N ILE A 541 -31.59 4.81 10.39
CA ILE A 541 -31.73 4.69 11.85
C ILE A 541 -33.17 5.00 12.21
N TYR A 542 -33.83 4.07 12.90
CA TYR A 542 -35.23 4.21 13.30
C TYR A 542 -35.53 3.44 14.59
N PRO A 543 -36.56 3.85 15.37
CA PRO A 543 -37.03 3.09 16.52
C PRO A 543 -37.51 1.69 16.12
N ASP A 544 -37.20 0.68 16.94
CA ASP A 544 -37.79 -0.64 16.81
C ASP A 544 -39.24 -0.64 17.30
N MET A 545 -40.16 -0.20 16.44
CA MET A 545 -41.59 -0.23 16.76
C MET A 545 -42.14 -1.65 16.81
N ALA A 546 -41.58 -2.59 16.04
CA ALA A 546 -42.04 -3.98 16.01
C ALA A 546 -41.82 -4.66 17.36
N GLY A 547 -40.61 -4.56 17.93
CA GLY A 547 -40.34 -5.10 19.26
C GLY A 547 -41.11 -4.43 20.40
N MET A 548 -41.59 -3.19 20.21
CA MET A 548 -42.50 -2.52 21.18
C MET A 548 -43.94 -3.03 21.06
N LEU A 549 -44.40 -3.36 19.85
CA LEU A 549 -45.73 -3.92 19.58
C LEU A 549 -45.83 -5.40 19.94
N ASP A 550 -44.75 -6.16 19.80
CA ASP A 550 -44.69 -7.59 20.14
C ASP A 550 -44.74 -7.83 21.66
N ASN A 551 -44.38 -6.83 22.48
CA ASN A 551 -44.43 -6.93 23.94
C ASN A 551 -44.95 -5.62 24.59
N PRO A 552 -46.25 -5.34 24.41
CA PRO A 552 -46.85 -4.07 24.85
C PRO A 552 -46.80 -3.89 26.37
N ASP A 553 -46.85 -4.98 27.14
CA ASP A 553 -46.74 -4.96 28.60
C ASP A 553 -45.35 -4.49 29.07
N ALA A 554 -44.28 -4.92 28.41
CA ALA A 554 -42.91 -4.48 28.71
C ALA A 554 -42.70 -2.99 28.34
N ALA A 555 -43.29 -2.54 27.23
CA ALA A 555 -43.28 -1.14 26.85
C ALA A 555 -44.05 -0.26 27.85
N TYR A 556 -45.22 -0.71 28.30
CA TYR A 556 -46.02 -0.04 29.33
C TYR A 556 -45.32 -0.02 30.69
N ALA A 557 -44.64 -1.11 31.06
CA ALA A 557 -43.85 -1.18 32.29
C ALA A 557 -42.71 -0.15 32.27
N LYS A 558 -41.98 -0.02 31.16
CA LYS A 558 -40.95 1.01 30.97
C LYS A 558 -41.52 2.43 31.02
N LEU A 559 -42.69 2.68 30.42
CA LEU A 559 -43.38 3.97 30.51
C LEU A 559 -43.85 4.29 31.94
N ARG A 560 -44.30 3.28 32.69
CA ARG A 560 -44.71 3.44 34.09
C ARG A 560 -43.51 3.72 34.99
N GLU A 561 -42.37 3.10 34.70
CA GLU A 561 -41.10 3.36 35.37
C GLU A 561 -40.57 4.77 35.07
N MET A 562 -40.71 5.23 33.81
CA MET A 562 -40.45 6.62 33.40
C MET A 562 -41.34 7.61 34.17
N GLY A 563 -42.61 7.27 34.37
CA GLY A 563 -43.53 8.06 35.19
C GLY A 563 -43.08 8.15 36.65
N LYS A 564 -42.53 7.08 37.23
CA LYS A 564 -42.06 7.09 38.64
C LYS A 564 -40.82 7.96 38.85
N GLY A 565 -39.90 8.00 37.89
CA GLY A 565 -38.69 8.84 37.97
C GLY A 565 -38.96 10.33 37.84
N LEU A 566 -39.99 10.71 37.08
CA LEU A 566 -40.38 12.11 36.85
C LEU A 566 -41.46 12.61 37.83
N PHE A 567 -42.31 11.72 38.35
CA PHE A 567 -43.47 12.07 39.19
C PHE A 567 -43.43 11.52 40.62
N GLY A 568 -42.37 10.80 41.00
CA GLY A 568 -42.25 10.13 42.29
C GLY A 568 -43.13 8.86 42.38
N PRO A 569 -42.90 8.00 43.40
CA PRO A 569 -43.61 6.72 43.54
C PRO A 569 -45.14 6.84 43.66
N ASP A 570 -45.65 8.01 44.07
CA ASP A 570 -47.09 8.28 44.29
C ASP A 570 -47.65 9.47 43.47
N GLY A 571 -46.93 9.97 42.46
CA GLY A 571 -47.39 11.12 41.65
C GLY A 571 -47.28 12.49 42.35
N ALA A 572 -46.69 12.55 43.55
CA ALA A 572 -46.56 13.75 44.38
C ALA A 572 -45.65 14.85 43.80
N GLY A 573 -44.87 14.56 42.75
CA GLY A 573 -43.96 15.53 42.12
C GLY A 573 -44.67 16.74 41.49
N LEU A 574 -45.91 16.55 41.01
CA LEU A 574 -46.70 17.65 40.42
C LEU A 574 -47.17 18.67 41.47
N GLY A 575 -47.47 18.23 42.70
CA GLY A 575 -47.91 19.13 43.77
C GLY A 575 -46.83 20.13 44.21
N ASN A 576 -45.56 19.71 44.21
CA ASN A 576 -44.44 20.58 44.56
C ASN A 576 -44.10 21.57 43.44
N ILE A 577 -44.22 21.17 42.18
CA ILE A 577 -44.01 22.06 41.02
C ILE A 577 -45.14 23.10 40.94
N LEU A 578 -46.39 22.68 41.14
CA LEU A 578 -47.55 23.59 41.14
C LEU A 578 -47.56 24.53 42.37
N GLY A 579 -47.08 24.06 43.52
CA GLY A 579 -46.86 24.88 44.72
C GLY A 579 -45.73 25.90 44.53
N SER A 580 -44.66 25.55 43.80
CA SER A 580 -43.57 26.47 43.46
C SER A 580 -43.95 27.54 42.43
N LEU A 581 -45.02 27.31 41.66
CA LEU A 581 -45.59 28.23 40.66
C LEU A 581 -46.73 29.10 41.22
N GLY A 582 -47.01 29.04 42.53
CA GLY A 582 -47.91 29.97 43.21
C GLY A 582 -49.39 29.90 42.80
N LEU A 583 -49.84 28.83 42.16
CA LEU A 583 -51.19 28.71 41.61
C LEU A 583 -52.16 27.92 42.52
N GLY A 584 -52.17 28.23 43.81
CA GLY A 584 -53.02 27.58 44.81
C GLY A 584 -53.57 28.57 45.83
N GLY A 585 -54.56 29.38 45.45
CA GLY A 585 -55.25 30.31 46.33
C GLY A 585 -56.41 29.64 47.09
N ALA A 586 -56.31 29.60 48.41
CA ALA A 586 -57.41 29.27 49.31
C ALA A 586 -58.29 30.50 49.56
N THR A 587 -59.61 30.33 49.47
CA THR A 587 -60.64 31.33 49.81
C THR A 587 -61.17 31.13 51.24
N ALA A 588 -61.35 32.23 51.97
CA ALA A 588 -62.24 32.37 53.13
C ALA A 588 -62.85 33.80 53.14
N PRO A 589 -64.00 34.04 53.81
CA PRO A 589 -65.12 34.78 53.22
C PRO A 589 -65.40 36.17 53.82
N GLY A 590 -66.12 37.03 53.07
CA GLY A 590 -66.97 38.09 53.61
C GLY A 590 -67.01 39.41 52.83
N GLY A 591 -68.21 39.91 52.52
CA GLY A 591 -68.47 41.34 52.30
C GLY A 591 -69.21 41.72 51.00
N ASN A 592 -70.50 42.05 51.14
CA ASN A 592 -71.42 42.57 50.11
C ASN A 592 -70.95 43.84 49.39
N ALA A 593 -71.20 43.94 48.06
CA ALA A 593 -72.11 44.92 47.43
C ALA A 593 -72.05 44.84 45.89
N ASN A 594 -73.23 44.77 45.25
CA ASN A 594 -73.49 45.03 43.82
C ASN A 594 -73.92 46.53 43.67
N PRO A 595 -74.10 47.17 42.48
CA PRO A 595 -74.02 46.67 41.10
C PRO A 595 -73.34 47.61 40.05
N GLN A 596 -72.97 47.07 38.87
CA GLN A 596 -73.31 47.58 37.51
C GLN A 596 -72.24 47.35 36.41
N ALA A 597 -72.70 46.68 35.35
CA ALA A 597 -72.57 46.96 33.91
C ALA A 597 -71.24 46.82 33.14
N GLN A 598 -71.35 45.99 32.08
CA GLN A 598 -70.80 46.13 30.71
C GLN A 598 -69.36 45.66 30.38
N GLN A 599 -69.31 44.60 29.56
CA GLN A 599 -68.26 44.25 28.59
C GLN A 599 -68.46 45.03 27.27
N PRO A 600 -67.54 44.98 26.26
CA PRO A 600 -66.11 44.57 26.27
C PRO A 600 -65.20 45.61 25.55
N GLY A 601 -63.88 45.57 25.79
CA GLY A 601 -62.95 46.45 25.06
C GLY A 601 -61.47 46.24 25.36
N GLN A 602 -60.83 45.46 24.48
CA GLN A 602 -59.44 45.49 24.05
C GLN A 602 -58.58 46.67 24.55
N ASN A 603 -57.50 46.40 25.31
CA ASN A 603 -56.32 47.25 25.23
C ASN A 603 -55.01 46.58 25.66
N ASN A 604 -54.05 46.75 24.76
CA ASN A 604 -52.61 46.66 24.91
C ASN A 604 -52.13 47.69 25.94
N LEU A 605 -51.30 47.34 26.94
CA LEU A 605 -50.61 48.33 27.79
C LEU A 605 -49.46 47.66 28.60
N LEU A 606 -48.29 48.32 28.51
CA LEU A 606 -47.04 48.19 29.29
C LEU A 606 -46.12 47.01 28.92
N GLY A 607 -44.99 47.21 28.23
CA GLY A 607 -44.18 48.44 28.13
C GLY A 607 -43.61 48.80 29.50
N GLY A 608 -42.55 48.10 29.91
CA GLY A 608 -41.88 48.31 31.19
C GLY A 608 -40.42 48.78 31.02
N PRO A 609 -39.90 49.56 31.99
CA PRO A 609 -38.59 50.24 31.94
C PRO A 609 -37.35 49.32 31.95
N LEU A 610 -37.54 48.01 31.85
CA LEU A 610 -36.46 47.03 31.64
C LEU A 610 -36.05 46.93 30.15
N GLY A 611 -36.93 47.32 29.22
CA GLY A 611 -36.61 47.35 27.79
C GLY A 611 -35.65 48.48 27.40
N GLU A 612 -35.72 49.62 28.09
CA GLU A 612 -34.85 50.78 27.81
C GLU A 612 -33.44 50.63 28.40
N ALA A 613 -33.25 49.83 29.44
CA ALA A 613 -31.94 49.64 30.07
C ALA A 613 -31.01 48.70 29.27
N ILE A 614 -31.56 47.74 28.52
CA ILE A 614 -30.77 46.77 27.75
C ILE A 614 -30.39 47.34 26.37
N GLY A 615 -31.21 48.24 25.81
CA GLY A 615 -30.91 48.91 24.54
C GLY A 615 -29.67 49.80 24.58
N ASN A 616 -29.41 50.46 25.71
CA ASN A 616 -28.28 51.40 25.83
C ASN A 616 -26.92 50.74 26.10
N LEU A 617 -26.87 49.46 26.47
CA LEU A 617 -25.59 48.76 26.71
C LEU A 617 -25.01 48.13 25.42
N LEU A 618 -25.86 47.83 24.43
CA LEU A 618 -25.45 47.24 23.15
C LEU A 618 -24.96 48.27 22.13
N GLN A 619 -25.21 49.56 22.36
CA GLN A 619 -24.81 50.63 21.42
C GLN A 619 -23.45 51.26 21.74
N GLN A 620 -22.85 50.95 22.89
CA GLN A 620 -21.58 51.54 23.33
C GLN A 620 -20.34 50.66 23.08
N GLY A 621 -20.52 49.46 22.50
CA GLY A 621 -19.43 48.49 22.26
C GLY A 621 -18.91 48.38 20.82
N LEU A 622 -19.48 49.13 19.86
CA LEU A 622 -19.21 48.90 18.42
C LEU A 622 -18.85 50.17 17.63
N SER A 623 -18.39 51.24 18.30
CA SER A 623 -17.92 52.46 17.62
C SER A 623 -16.46 52.79 17.97
N SER A 624 -15.51 51.98 17.50
CA SER A 624 -14.16 52.44 17.22
C SER A 624 -13.46 51.51 16.22
N GLY A 625 -13.22 52.01 15.00
CA GLY A 625 -12.15 51.46 14.14
C GLY A 625 -12.49 51.11 12.70
N ALA A 626 -12.93 52.08 11.90
CA ALA A 626 -12.69 52.13 10.45
C ALA A 626 -12.45 53.61 10.10
N GLY A 627 -11.48 54.05 9.29
CA GLY A 627 -10.45 53.44 8.47
C GLY A 627 -9.69 54.56 7.74
N SER A 628 -8.99 54.21 6.64
CA SER A 628 -8.27 55.06 5.66
C SER A 628 -6.83 55.46 6.04
N SER A 629 -5.85 55.63 5.15
CA SER A 629 -5.51 55.15 3.81
C SER A 629 -4.14 55.78 3.45
N THR A 630 -3.46 55.26 2.41
CA THR A 630 -2.42 55.91 1.58
C THR A 630 -1.00 56.19 2.14
N GLY A 631 0.02 55.80 1.34
CA GLY A 631 1.13 56.69 0.99
C GLY A 631 2.56 56.33 1.42
N ALA A 632 3.29 55.67 0.50
CA ALA A 632 4.69 55.89 0.10
C ALA A 632 5.87 56.08 1.13
N ALA A 633 6.97 55.38 0.81
CA ALA A 633 8.33 55.50 1.35
C ALA A 633 8.95 56.91 1.14
N PRO A 634 10.09 57.32 1.78
CA PRO A 634 11.39 56.62 1.69
C PRO A 634 12.32 56.69 2.93
N GLY A 635 13.43 55.91 2.88
CA GLY A 635 14.74 56.47 3.20
C GLY A 635 15.44 56.08 4.51
N SER A 636 16.42 55.17 4.37
CA SER A 636 17.81 55.26 4.87
C SER A 636 18.13 55.31 6.37
N GLY A 637 19.02 54.39 6.80
CA GLY A 637 20.00 54.70 7.86
C GLY A 637 20.50 53.52 8.72
N ARG A 638 21.58 52.86 8.25
CA ARG A 638 22.79 52.40 8.97
C ARG A 638 22.64 51.84 10.40
N SER A 639 23.17 50.67 10.79
CA SER A 639 24.61 50.32 10.89
C SER A 639 24.74 48.83 11.27
N ARG A 640 25.40 47.94 10.51
CA ARG A 640 26.78 47.42 10.68
C ARG A 640 27.28 47.21 12.13
N SER A 641 27.46 45.93 12.52
CA SER A 641 28.73 45.40 13.04
C SER A 641 28.78 43.86 13.02
N LEU A 642 29.98 43.35 12.72
CA LEU A 642 30.43 41.99 12.38
C LEU A 642 30.88 41.18 13.63
N PRO A 643 31.32 39.90 13.50
CA PRO A 643 31.17 38.83 14.49
C PRO A 643 32.40 38.59 15.37
N ALA A 644 32.21 37.87 16.48
CA ALA A 644 33.27 37.40 17.37
C ALA A 644 33.54 35.89 17.19
N THR A 645 34.81 35.56 17.06
CA THR A 645 35.45 34.23 17.01
C THR A 645 35.73 33.64 18.40
N PRO A 646 36.10 32.34 18.50
CA PRO A 646 35.85 31.48 19.65
C PRO A 646 37.00 31.43 20.68
N SER A 647 36.67 31.01 21.90
CA SER A 647 37.61 30.77 23.01
C SER A 647 38.04 29.31 23.12
N THR A 648 39.36 29.11 23.22
CA THR A 648 40.07 27.88 23.59
C THR A 648 40.04 27.62 25.11
N PRO A 649 40.14 26.35 25.53
CA PRO A 649 40.87 25.99 26.76
C PRO A 649 42.10 25.10 26.49
N THR A 650 43.08 25.24 27.38
CA THR A 650 44.42 24.61 27.47
C THR A 650 44.44 23.09 27.78
N PRO A 651 45.59 22.41 27.61
CA PRO A 651 45.67 20.96 27.36
C PRO A 651 45.90 20.10 28.62
N GLN A 652 45.33 18.90 28.66
CA GLN A 652 45.70 17.84 29.61
C GLN A 652 45.78 16.46 28.94
N ALA A 653 46.81 15.75 29.40
CA ALA A 653 47.40 14.46 29.03
C ALA A 653 46.51 13.32 28.50
N SER A 654 47.12 12.56 27.58
CA SER A 654 46.72 11.27 27.04
C SER A 654 46.44 10.21 28.12
N PRO A 655 45.38 9.40 27.96
CA PRO A 655 45.30 8.07 28.55
C PRO A 655 45.69 6.98 27.53
N ALA A 656 46.34 5.95 28.06
CA ALA A 656 46.88 4.79 27.37
C ALA A 656 45.84 3.89 26.69
N ALA A 657 46.33 3.05 25.78
CA ALA A 657 45.59 2.01 25.06
C ALA A 657 44.95 0.97 26.01
N PRO A 658 43.70 0.55 25.75
CA PRO A 658 43.16 -0.69 26.30
C PRO A 658 43.69 -1.91 25.55
N ALA A 659 43.98 -2.96 26.32
CA ALA A 659 44.52 -4.24 25.88
C ALA A 659 43.57 -5.04 24.98
N LEU A 660 44.17 -5.93 24.19
CA LEU A 660 43.52 -6.98 23.42
C LEU A 660 42.68 -7.88 24.34
N GLU A 661 41.37 -7.96 24.10
CA GLU A 661 40.50 -9.00 24.66
C GLU A 661 40.50 -10.24 23.75
N ASP A 662 40.71 -11.39 24.39
CA ASP A 662 40.61 -12.74 23.83
C ASP A 662 39.19 -13.07 23.33
N PRO A 663 39.04 -14.02 22.39
CA PRO A 663 37.75 -14.34 21.76
C PRO A 663 36.75 -15.00 22.73
N PRO A 664 35.43 -14.82 22.53
CA PRO A 664 34.42 -15.39 23.41
C PRO A 664 34.36 -16.92 23.27
N VAL A 665 34.45 -17.56 24.43
CA VAL A 665 34.23 -18.99 24.68
C VAL A 665 32.78 -19.36 24.33
N ALA A 666 32.62 -20.49 23.65
CA ALA A 666 31.32 -21.09 23.32
C ALA A 666 30.45 -21.26 24.57
N GLN A 667 29.27 -20.62 24.57
CA GLN A 667 28.26 -20.85 25.59
C GLN A 667 27.72 -22.27 25.48
N GLN A 668 27.99 -23.00 26.56
CA GLN A 668 27.56 -24.35 26.85
C GLN A 668 26.03 -24.36 27.00
N ASP A 669 25.36 -25.00 26.05
CA ASP A 669 23.92 -25.24 26.04
C ASP A 669 23.48 -25.81 27.39
N SER A 670 22.67 -25.04 28.11
CA SER A 670 22.06 -25.46 29.36
C SER A 670 21.07 -26.61 29.09
N GLN A 671 21.45 -27.81 29.52
CA GLN A 671 20.66 -29.04 29.43
C GLN A 671 19.32 -29.11 30.19
N PRO A 672 18.96 -28.27 31.19
CA PRO A 672 17.69 -28.47 31.90
C PRO A 672 16.44 -28.03 31.11
N MET A 673 16.57 -27.29 30.00
CA MET A 673 15.41 -26.84 29.20
C MET A 673 14.91 -27.92 28.21
N ASN A 674 15.79 -28.80 27.74
CA ASN A 674 15.43 -29.86 26.79
C ASN A 674 14.72 -31.05 27.45
N ASP A 675 14.93 -31.27 28.76
CA ASP A 675 14.22 -32.31 29.50
C ASP A 675 12.77 -31.91 29.85
N VAL A 676 12.50 -30.60 30.00
CA VAL A 676 11.15 -30.07 30.21
C VAL A 676 10.32 -30.18 28.91
N LEU A 677 10.94 -29.99 27.75
CA LEU A 677 10.27 -30.11 26.45
C LEU A 677 9.97 -31.57 26.05
N ARG A 678 10.74 -32.55 26.54
CA ARG A 678 10.47 -33.98 26.31
C ARG A 678 9.32 -34.55 27.15
N GLN A 679 9.01 -33.96 28.31
CA GLN A 679 7.87 -34.39 29.13
C GLN A 679 6.52 -33.80 28.70
N LEU A 680 6.51 -32.71 27.93
CA LEU A 680 5.27 -32.05 27.49
C LEU A 680 4.67 -32.62 26.19
N PHE A 681 5.44 -33.38 25.40
CA PHE A 681 5.00 -33.86 24.08
C PHE A 681 4.83 -35.37 23.96
N ASN A 682 4.75 -36.09 25.09
CA ASN A 682 4.47 -37.53 25.07
C ASN A 682 3.23 -37.86 25.90
N ARG A 683 2.06 -37.43 25.39
CA ARG A 683 0.75 -38.07 25.57
C ARG A 683 -0.18 -37.74 24.41
#